data_AF-A0A369VE37-F1
#
_entry.id   AF-A0A369VE37-F1
#
_cell.length_a   1.000
_cell.length_b   1.000
_cell.length_c   1.000
_cell.angle_alpha   90.00
_cell.angle_beta   90.00
_cell.angle_gamma   90.00
#
_symmetry.space_group_name_H-M   'P 1'
#
loop_
_entity.id
_entity.type
_entity.pdbx_description
1 polymer ?
#
loop_
_entity_poly.entity_id
_entity_poly.type
_entity_poly.pdbx_seq_one_letter_code
_entity_poly.pdbx_strand_id
1 'polypeptide(L)'
;MRALADLWDRTRTAARPGWRRRFHDLYEDFADATVTELRLRAEGRHLELDDYLALRRRTITVLPVLAVVERGLPAADRLDGLREAAADIVAWTNDLRSAPRELEEGTENLVGVLARHHGCSPSRAASTARGMLARRMDDFDRAAHGDRTAPIRQVRDGSLAWQRETHRNPPGEGFSTGEHERGVPALARHLTVAVDAAGQVDDRCGSRVLESALLLSLLRKHGVEPGEQERLARFLRRRRPDASSVDALLIDACLDPARMADRAPERAARLPVTVSSGTAGRGRLKSVMLRTVLHLLCGSALEDGDAPAPVGPEGITTFTDVHVLSARIVHAHARGRSHAVTGAERSRLLSLLSLGRDRVLWEASATTHLLGLHAVRTFRPDAQVLDDGLLRLCLSVNADDGVPFLDSQDLWLTAVAGLAFTGVDALAPYVPRMAALVADRQAADGGWPFATGMRQTDVDTTTRCMEFLHAAAPRRHGGALDRATGYLTAIAGPDGGFPTWVRGDTPDLDMTAGAVLALAPRAARHERLLTGALAFVLDAQHPDGTFERSWTVSESSAILRAVDALHAVPVASARLAARIAAATARSVTRLLATQHPDGGWGQLPDDPSDVLSTAQAVPVLARHGDPISVSRAVTYLLARQDADGGFTSPPDQVGPRPLPFDYPVLADLHTLSALRSARLPDDTATRTPVTLPGPSPASESPGKPRKPARAGADWPALEAGLRGVLLRPEQAAYEQARLLVNQRFDGIRPQAIAYPADVHDVVECVNFARTSRVPLALRSGGHSYAGYSTGTGLVLDVGSLNSARVGDGRAVFGAGVKGGQAHLALAAAGAGLPLGRCPTIGVAGVTLGGGLSAFTRAWGLACDHLREAEIVTADGRVRRVRADSPPPDADLFWALCGGGGGNYGAVTALEFATEDIRDLSHTRFLVSWPTTATADVLRGWSLWNGDPATPRTVTCAFEQLSDGGVPSRPTVTGTFMGTPDALHPLLDRLAAAVGRPEADRLSTPCDYPRAACEADRWGSGTFGPRVAFAAKSHIVRSPLGPAAVTDLATALDALHRLPGVGGASGLLIDALGGAVGDRPANATAFPHRAAVGVVQYHSYWHEFTDGADVERRLAWLRDVHAVMEPHLGPGGYTNGMDPELTDWQTAYHGENYPRLQRVKAACDPEELFTFPQAVTCRVAGR
;
A
#
# COMPACT_ATOMS: atom_id res chain seq x y z
N MET A 1 13.16 -33.85 -34.14
CA MET A 1 13.84 -35.07 -33.63
C MET A 1 14.70 -34.84 -32.40
N ARG A 2 15.83 -34.10 -32.44
CA ARG A 2 16.72 -33.93 -31.26
C ARG A 2 16.07 -33.24 -30.04
N ALA A 3 15.38 -32.11 -30.24
CA ALA A 3 14.65 -31.44 -29.16
C ALA A 3 13.50 -32.29 -28.58
N LEU A 4 12.92 -33.17 -29.41
CA LEU A 4 11.85 -34.09 -29.06
C LEU A 4 12.38 -35.27 -28.23
N ALA A 5 13.52 -35.84 -28.62
CA ALA A 5 14.22 -36.87 -27.85
C ALA A 5 14.68 -36.34 -26.47
N ASP A 6 15.20 -35.12 -26.44
CA ASP A 6 15.61 -34.45 -25.21
C ASP A 6 14.42 -34.09 -24.29
N LEU A 7 13.29 -33.64 -24.86
CA LEU A 7 12.05 -33.45 -24.10
C LEU A 7 11.51 -34.78 -23.56
N TRP A 8 11.53 -35.84 -24.36
CA TRP A 8 11.10 -37.19 -23.98
C TRP A 8 11.95 -37.77 -22.86
N ASP A 9 13.27 -37.68 -22.96
CA ASP A 9 14.18 -38.19 -21.93
C ASP A 9 14.04 -37.45 -20.59
N ARG A 10 13.77 -36.14 -20.62
CA ARG A 10 13.51 -35.34 -19.41
C ARG A 10 12.15 -35.60 -18.77
N THR A 11 11.15 -36.05 -19.55
CA THR A 11 9.76 -36.18 -19.08
C THR A 11 9.35 -37.62 -18.76
N ARG A 12 10.00 -38.64 -19.36
CA ARG A 12 9.57 -40.04 -19.23
C ARG A 12 9.79 -40.66 -17.86
N THR A 13 10.84 -40.28 -17.12
CA THR A 13 11.32 -40.98 -15.90
C THR A 13 10.33 -40.99 -14.74
N ALA A 14 9.38 -40.03 -14.69
CA ALA A 14 8.36 -39.94 -13.65
C ALA A 14 6.91 -40.20 -14.15
N ALA A 15 6.71 -40.46 -15.44
CA ALA A 15 5.38 -40.50 -16.04
C ALA A 15 4.75 -41.91 -16.08
N ARG A 16 3.43 -41.99 -15.85
CA ARG A 16 2.64 -43.24 -15.88
C ARG A 16 2.59 -43.82 -17.32
N PRO A 17 2.51 -45.16 -17.49
CA PRO A 17 2.44 -45.78 -18.81
C PRO A 17 1.33 -45.25 -19.73
N GLY A 18 0.15 -44.99 -19.17
CA GLY A 18 -0.99 -44.43 -19.92
C GLY A 18 -0.79 -42.98 -20.39
N TRP A 19 0.04 -42.20 -19.68
CA TRP A 19 0.44 -40.86 -20.12
C TRP A 19 1.40 -40.94 -21.31
N ARG A 20 2.40 -41.83 -21.22
CA ARG A 20 3.44 -41.99 -22.26
C ARG A 20 2.85 -42.37 -23.61
N ARG A 21 1.85 -43.26 -23.62
CA ARG A 21 1.11 -43.64 -24.83
C ARG A 21 0.36 -42.44 -25.44
N ARG A 22 -0.43 -41.74 -24.63
CA ARG A 22 -1.18 -40.56 -25.06
C ARG A 22 -0.29 -39.43 -25.62
N PHE A 23 0.84 -39.15 -24.97
CA PHE A 23 1.78 -38.13 -25.45
C PHE A 23 2.36 -38.50 -26.82
N HIS A 24 2.71 -39.78 -27.02
CA HIS A 24 3.16 -40.29 -28.31
C HIS A 24 2.08 -40.12 -29.38
N ASP A 25 0.86 -40.60 -29.11
CA ASP A 25 -0.27 -40.54 -30.04
C ASP A 25 -0.59 -39.09 -30.48
N LEU A 26 -0.58 -38.14 -29.54
CA LEU A 26 -0.81 -36.72 -29.83
C LEU A 26 0.30 -36.08 -30.69
N TYR A 27 1.56 -36.50 -30.50
CA TYR A 27 2.68 -35.98 -31.28
C TYR A 27 2.72 -36.56 -32.69
N GLU A 28 2.37 -37.84 -32.84
CA GLU A 28 2.22 -38.50 -34.13
C GLU A 28 1.09 -37.85 -34.94
N ASP A 29 -0.08 -37.64 -34.31
CA ASP A 29 -1.21 -36.96 -34.95
C ASP A 29 -0.88 -35.53 -35.40
N PHE A 30 -0.14 -34.78 -34.57
CA PHE A 30 0.34 -33.45 -34.93
C PHE A 30 1.29 -33.47 -36.13
N ALA A 31 2.23 -34.41 -36.16
CA ALA A 31 3.19 -34.52 -37.26
C ALA A 31 2.48 -34.87 -38.57
N ASP A 32 1.55 -35.83 -38.54
CA ASP A 32 0.76 -36.25 -39.69
C ASP A 32 -0.15 -35.14 -40.21
N ALA A 33 -0.82 -34.42 -39.32
CA ALA A 33 -1.65 -33.27 -39.68
C ALA A 33 -0.80 -32.15 -40.31
N THR A 34 0.38 -31.87 -39.75
CA THR A 34 1.32 -30.87 -40.30
C THR A 34 1.78 -31.25 -41.72
N VAL A 35 2.11 -32.52 -41.94
CA VAL A 35 2.47 -33.02 -43.29
C VAL A 35 1.29 -32.90 -44.26
N THR A 36 0.07 -33.18 -43.77
CA THR A 36 -1.16 -33.05 -44.55
C THR A 36 -1.42 -31.60 -44.96
N GLU A 37 -1.29 -30.65 -44.02
CA GLU A 37 -1.43 -29.21 -44.29
C GLU A 37 -0.39 -28.72 -45.31
N LEU A 38 0.88 -29.12 -45.16
CA LEU A 38 1.94 -28.77 -46.11
C LEU A 38 1.68 -29.31 -47.52
N ARG A 39 1.15 -30.54 -47.63
CA ARG A 39 0.76 -31.13 -48.92
C ARG A 39 -0.40 -30.37 -49.56
N LEU A 40 -1.46 -30.08 -48.81
CA LEU A 40 -2.60 -29.31 -49.31
C LEU A 40 -2.18 -27.92 -49.80
N ARG A 41 -1.29 -27.24 -49.07
CA ARG A 41 -0.69 -25.97 -49.49
C ARG A 41 0.14 -26.09 -50.75
N ALA A 42 1.00 -27.12 -50.85
CA ALA A 42 1.81 -27.36 -52.04
C ALA A 42 0.96 -27.69 -53.28
N GLU A 43 -0.18 -28.34 -53.10
CA GLU A 43 -1.15 -28.66 -54.16
C GLU A 43 -2.11 -27.51 -54.48
N GLY A 44 -2.07 -26.39 -53.73
CA GLY A 44 -3.00 -25.27 -53.88
C GLY A 44 -4.47 -25.64 -53.57
N ARG A 45 -4.69 -26.66 -52.74
CA ARG A 45 -6.03 -27.16 -52.42
C ARG A 45 -6.63 -26.41 -51.23
N HIS A 46 -7.81 -25.87 -51.45
CA HIS A 46 -8.60 -25.17 -50.44
C HIS A 46 -9.52 -26.13 -49.68
N LEU A 47 -9.66 -25.94 -48.37
CA LEU A 47 -10.56 -26.72 -47.53
C LEU A 47 -11.87 -25.97 -47.30
N GLU A 48 -12.96 -26.72 -47.11
CA GLU A 48 -14.20 -26.17 -46.56
C GLU A 48 -14.04 -25.92 -45.05
N LEU A 49 -14.92 -25.09 -44.47
CA LEU A 49 -14.76 -24.59 -43.10
C LEU A 49 -14.58 -25.71 -42.06
N ASP A 50 -15.42 -26.74 -42.07
CA ASP A 50 -15.35 -27.82 -41.08
C ASP A 50 -14.07 -28.65 -41.20
N ASP A 51 -13.63 -28.94 -42.42
CA ASP A 51 -12.40 -29.67 -42.69
C ASP A 51 -11.17 -28.84 -42.29
N TYR A 52 -11.21 -27.54 -42.55
CA TYR A 52 -10.18 -26.61 -42.10
C TYR A 52 -10.08 -26.59 -40.58
N LEU A 53 -11.20 -26.45 -39.86
CA LEU A 53 -11.21 -26.42 -38.40
C LEU A 53 -10.68 -27.73 -37.79
N ALA A 54 -11.08 -28.88 -38.32
CA ALA A 54 -10.60 -30.19 -37.90
C ALA A 54 -9.09 -30.36 -38.13
N LEU A 55 -8.59 -29.98 -39.30
CA LEU A 55 -7.15 -30.03 -39.59
C LEU A 55 -6.38 -29.03 -38.71
N ARG A 56 -6.91 -27.83 -38.53
CA ARG A 56 -6.24 -26.74 -37.80
C ARG A 56 -6.04 -27.10 -36.33
N ARG A 57 -7.01 -27.76 -35.70
CA ARG A 57 -6.89 -28.25 -34.31
C ARG A 57 -5.74 -29.24 -34.11
N ARG A 58 -5.43 -30.03 -35.15
CA ARG A 58 -4.38 -31.07 -35.12
C ARG A 58 -3.00 -30.52 -35.50
N THR A 59 -2.94 -29.41 -36.25
CA THR A 59 -1.69 -28.77 -36.69
C THR A 59 -1.10 -27.78 -35.68
N ILE A 60 -1.73 -27.61 -34.51
CA ILE A 60 -1.24 -26.71 -33.45
C ILE A 60 -0.58 -27.50 -32.31
N THR A 61 0.58 -27.05 -31.85
CA THR A 61 1.42 -27.78 -30.87
C THR A 61 0.85 -27.84 -29.46
N VAL A 62 -0.30 -27.21 -29.21
CA VAL A 62 -0.84 -27.04 -27.85
C VAL A 62 -1.30 -28.35 -27.22
N LEU A 63 -1.85 -29.30 -27.98
CA LEU A 63 -2.29 -30.59 -27.44
C LEU A 63 -1.12 -31.42 -26.89
N PRO A 64 0.01 -31.58 -27.61
CA PRO A 64 1.22 -32.18 -27.04
C PRO A 64 1.79 -31.43 -25.83
N VAL A 65 1.70 -30.09 -25.80
CA VAL A 65 2.20 -29.27 -24.67
C VAL A 65 1.33 -29.46 -23.43
N LEU A 66 0.00 -29.47 -23.58
CA LEU A 66 -0.94 -29.72 -22.48
C LEU A 66 -0.70 -31.08 -21.84
N ALA A 67 -0.39 -32.10 -22.65
CA ALA A 67 -0.02 -33.41 -22.13
C ALA A 67 1.19 -33.33 -21.18
N VAL A 68 2.21 -32.50 -21.45
CA VAL A 68 3.37 -32.33 -20.54
C VAL A 68 2.97 -31.76 -19.18
N VAL A 69 2.04 -30.80 -19.16
CA VAL A 69 1.54 -30.15 -17.93
C VAL A 69 0.70 -31.13 -17.10
N GLU A 70 -0.05 -32.01 -17.74
CA GLU A 70 -0.97 -32.96 -17.11
C GLU A 70 -0.29 -34.20 -16.48
N ARG A 71 1.05 -34.30 -16.48
CA ARG A 71 1.80 -35.53 -16.12
C ARG A 71 1.52 -36.10 -14.71
N GLY A 72 0.92 -35.31 -13.82
CA GLY A 72 0.62 -35.67 -12.43
C GLY A 72 -0.88 -35.77 -12.09
N LEU A 73 -1.79 -35.49 -13.04
CA LEU A 73 -3.22 -35.43 -12.77
C LEU A 73 -3.94 -36.78 -12.97
N PRO A 74 -5.02 -37.09 -12.23
CA PRO A 74 -5.86 -38.25 -12.50
C PRO A 74 -6.53 -38.15 -13.88
N ALA A 75 -6.75 -39.28 -14.56
CA ALA A 75 -7.53 -39.29 -15.80
C ALA A 75 -9.00 -38.95 -15.47
N ALA A 76 -9.54 -37.92 -16.11
CA ALA A 76 -10.94 -37.50 -15.96
C ALA A 76 -11.53 -37.18 -17.34
N ASP A 77 -12.74 -37.66 -17.62
CA ASP A 77 -13.44 -37.52 -18.91
C ASP A 77 -13.79 -36.05 -19.23
N ARG A 78 -13.74 -35.15 -18.24
CA ARG A 78 -13.96 -33.69 -18.41
C ARG A 78 -12.82 -32.97 -19.13
N LEU A 79 -11.65 -33.60 -19.30
CA LEU A 79 -10.46 -32.96 -19.88
C LEU A 79 -10.49 -32.87 -21.41
N ASP A 80 -11.23 -33.73 -22.11
CA ASP A 80 -11.21 -33.76 -23.58
C ASP A 80 -11.88 -32.52 -24.20
N GLY A 81 -13.03 -32.09 -23.65
CA GLY A 81 -13.69 -30.85 -24.08
C GLY A 81 -12.83 -29.59 -23.82
N LEU A 82 -12.03 -29.60 -22.75
CA LEU A 82 -11.09 -28.53 -22.44
C LEU A 82 -9.92 -28.50 -23.43
N ARG A 83 -9.36 -29.66 -23.78
CA ARG A 83 -8.27 -29.79 -24.74
C ARG A 83 -8.68 -29.31 -26.12
N GLU A 84 -9.86 -29.70 -26.60
CA GLU A 84 -10.36 -29.26 -27.91
C GLU A 84 -10.61 -27.76 -27.97
N ALA A 85 -11.26 -27.19 -26.95
CA ALA A 85 -11.51 -25.76 -26.90
C ALA A 85 -10.21 -24.95 -26.80
N ALA A 86 -9.23 -25.40 -26.01
CA ALA A 86 -7.90 -24.78 -25.97
C ALA A 86 -7.20 -24.81 -27.33
N ALA A 87 -7.27 -25.93 -28.05
CA ALA A 87 -6.67 -26.06 -29.37
C ALA A 87 -7.29 -25.12 -30.40
N ASP A 88 -8.63 -25.02 -30.42
CA ASP A 88 -9.35 -24.08 -31.29
C ASP A 88 -9.00 -22.62 -30.97
N ILE A 89 -9.00 -22.24 -29.69
CA ILE A 89 -8.69 -20.88 -29.24
C ILE A 89 -7.30 -20.45 -29.72
N VAL A 90 -6.28 -21.28 -29.50
CA VAL A 90 -4.91 -20.98 -29.90
C VAL A 90 -4.78 -20.91 -31.42
N ALA A 91 -5.37 -21.87 -32.13
CA ALA A 91 -5.35 -21.91 -33.59
C ALA A 91 -5.98 -20.65 -34.22
N TRP A 92 -7.18 -20.29 -33.80
CA TRP A 92 -7.93 -19.19 -34.39
C TRP A 92 -7.34 -17.83 -34.04
N THR A 93 -6.74 -17.71 -32.85
CA THR A 93 -5.99 -16.51 -32.45
C THR A 93 -4.77 -16.30 -33.34
N ASN A 94 -4.03 -17.36 -33.65
CA ASN A 94 -2.89 -17.29 -34.56
C ASN A 94 -3.32 -16.85 -35.95
N ASP A 95 -4.38 -17.46 -36.50
CA ASP A 95 -4.90 -17.15 -37.83
C ASP A 95 -5.44 -15.70 -37.92
N LEU A 96 -6.10 -15.21 -36.87
CA LEU A 96 -6.55 -13.81 -36.79
C LEU A 96 -5.39 -12.82 -36.78
N ARG A 97 -4.29 -13.16 -36.11
CA ARG A 97 -3.10 -12.32 -36.02
C ARG A 97 -2.32 -12.30 -37.33
N SER A 98 -2.21 -13.44 -38.00
CA SER A 98 -1.46 -13.57 -39.26
C SER A 98 -2.26 -13.15 -40.50
N ALA A 99 -3.58 -13.00 -40.37
CA ALA A 99 -4.49 -12.72 -41.48
C ALA A 99 -4.07 -11.61 -42.45
N PRO A 100 -3.67 -10.41 -41.99
CA PRO A 100 -3.29 -9.35 -42.93
C PRO A 100 -2.14 -9.75 -43.85
N ARG A 101 -1.11 -10.41 -43.32
CA ARG A 101 0.06 -10.86 -44.09
C ARG A 101 -0.27 -12.05 -44.99
N GLU A 102 -0.92 -13.07 -44.44
CA GLU A 102 -1.15 -14.33 -45.16
C GLU A 102 -2.14 -14.18 -46.31
N LEU A 103 -3.16 -13.33 -46.15
CA LEU A 103 -4.09 -13.02 -47.24
C LEU A 103 -3.42 -12.26 -48.38
N GLU A 104 -2.46 -11.38 -48.08
CA GLU A 104 -1.62 -10.72 -49.10
C GLU A 104 -0.69 -11.71 -49.82
N GLU A 105 -0.17 -12.71 -49.10
CA GLU A 105 0.68 -13.78 -49.63
C GLU A 105 -0.10 -14.89 -50.36
N GLY A 106 -1.44 -14.78 -50.46
CA GLY A 106 -2.30 -15.79 -51.07
C GLY A 106 -2.38 -17.10 -50.27
N THR A 107 -1.97 -17.08 -49.01
CA THR A 107 -2.04 -18.23 -48.10
C THR A 107 -3.38 -18.23 -47.38
N GLU A 108 -4.09 -19.36 -47.45
CA GLU A 108 -5.40 -19.47 -46.83
C GLU A 108 -5.31 -19.77 -45.33
N ASN A 109 -6.05 -19.01 -44.53
CA ASN A 109 -6.23 -19.17 -43.08
C ASN A 109 -7.71 -19.02 -42.70
N LEU A 110 -8.05 -19.07 -41.41
CA LEU A 110 -9.44 -18.99 -40.95
C LEU A 110 -10.21 -17.79 -41.52
N VAL A 111 -9.59 -16.60 -41.61
CA VAL A 111 -10.23 -15.40 -42.15
C VAL A 111 -10.48 -15.56 -43.65
N GLY A 112 -9.53 -16.09 -44.40
CA GLY A 112 -9.70 -16.40 -45.82
C GLY A 112 -10.78 -17.45 -46.09
N VAL A 113 -10.78 -18.54 -45.31
CA VAL A 113 -11.78 -19.61 -45.39
C VAL A 113 -13.18 -19.07 -45.10
N LEU A 114 -13.35 -18.28 -44.03
CA LEU A 114 -14.64 -17.67 -43.69
C LEU A 114 -15.09 -16.63 -44.74
N ALA A 115 -14.16 -15.86 -45.30
CA ALA A 115 -14.46 -14.92 -46.37
C ALA A 115 -15.01 -15.64 -47.61
N ARG A 116 -14.38 -16.76 -48.00
CA ARG A 116 -14.88 -17.64 -49.07
C ARG A 116 -16.23 -18.25 -48.71
N HIS A 117 -16.32 -18.90 -47.56
CA HIS A 117 -17.49 -19.65 -47.12
C HIS A 117 -18.74 -18.76 -47.00
N HIS A 118 -18.58 -17.53 -46.52
CA HIS A 118 -19.69 -16.58 -46.36
C HIS A 118 -19.83 -15.57 -47.52
N GLY A 119 -18.96 -15.61 -48.52
CA GLY A 119 -18.94 -14.66 -49.63
C GLY A 119 -18.82 -13.19 -49.16
N CYS A 120 -17.95 -12.92 -48.20
CA CYS A 120 -17.85 -11.62 -47.53
C CYS A 120 -16.42 -11.03 -47.54
N SER A 121 -16.28 -9.76 -47.13
CA SER A 121 -14.97 -9.12 -47.04
C SER A 121 -14.10 -9.77 -45.95
N PRO A 122 -12.77 -9.73 -46.08
CA PRO A 122 -11.86 -10.19 -45.02
C PRO A 122 -12.12 -9.54 -43.66
N SER A 123 -12.50 -8.25 -43.62
CA SER A 123 -12.89 -7.55 -42.40
C SER A 123 -14.09 -8.21 -41.71
N ARG A 124 -15.13 -8.53 -42.49
CA ARG A 124 -16.35 -9.18 -42.00
C ARG A 124 -16.07 -10.61 -41.56
N ALA A 125 -15.25 -11.34 -42.32
CA ALA A 125 -14.80 -12.67 -41.96
C ALA A 125 -13.96 -12.67 -40.65
N ALA A 126 -13.09 -11.68 -40.45
CA ALA A 126 -12.33 -11.51 -39.23
C ALA A 126 -13.22 -11.17 -38.03
N SER A 127 -14.30 -10.41 -38.23
CA SER A 127 -15.33 -10.18 -37.20
C SER A 127 -16.08 -11.49 -36.86
N THR A 128 -16.43 -12.29 -37.87
CA THR A 128 -17.02 -13.63 -37.67
C THR A 128 -16.08 -14.57 -36.90
N ALA A 129 -14.80 -14.62 -37.26
CA ALA A 129 -13.78 -15.40 -36.57
C ALA A 129 -13.61 -14.96 -35.10
N ARG A 130 -13.62 -13.65 -34.80
CA ARG A 130 -13.62 -13.13 -33.43
C ARG A 130 -14.84 -13.60 -32.64
N GLY A 131 -16.02 -13.61 -33.28
CA GLY A 131 -17.23 -14.17 -32.68
C GLY A 131 -17.16 -15.67 -32.42
N MET A 132 -16.50 -16.45 -33.30
CA MET A 132 -16.24 -17.87 -33.07
C MET A 132 -15.31 -18.07 -31.87
N LEU A 133 -14.22 -17.31 -31.80
CA LEU A 133 -13.25 -17.34 -30.71
C LEU A 133 -13.91 -17.07 -29.35
N ALA A 134 -14.71 -16.01 -29.25
CA ALA A 134 -15.43 -15.66 -28.02
C ALA A 134 -16.36 -16.79 -27.55
N ARG A 135 -17.13 -17.40 -28.46
CA ARG A 135 -18.00 -18.54 -28.13
C ARG A 135 -17.21 -19.77 -27.67
N ARG A 136 -16.01 -19.97 -28.21
CA ARG A 136 -15.17 -21.13 -27.85
C ARG A 136 -14.46 -20.93 -26.52
N MET A 137 -14.09 -19.68 -26.18
CA MET A 137 -13.63 -19.32 -24.83
C MET A 137 -14.74 -19.58 -23.80
N ASP A 138 -15.99 -19.26 -24.13
CA ASP A 138 -17.15 -19.59 -23.31
C ASP A 138 -17.36 -21.11 -23.12
N ASP A 139 -17.15 -21.92 -24.17
CA ASP A 139 -17.19 -23.40 -24.07
C ASP A 139 -16.11 -23.91 -23.10
N PHE A 140 -14.89 -23.38 -23.23
CA PHE A 140 -13.76 -23.73 -22.36
C PHE A 140 -14.09 -23.43 -20.89
N ASP A 141 -14.62 -22.24 -20.60
CA ASP A 141 -14.97 -21.83 -19.24
C ASP A 141 -16.10 -22.68 -18.65
N ARG A 142 -17.12 -23.05 -19.45
CA ARG A 142 -18.18 -23.99 -19.04
C ARG A 142 -17.63 -25.38 -18.73
N ALA A 143 -16.76 -25.90 -19.59
CA ALA A 143 -16.15 -27.22 -19.40
C ALA A 143 -15.26 -27.26 -18.15
N ALA A 144 -14.58 -26.16 -17.82
CA ALA A 144 -13.69 -26.07 -16.66
C ALA A 144 -14.44 -26.05 -15.31
N HIS A 145 -15.63 -25.44 -15.25
CA HIS A 145 -16.27 -25.09 -13.97
C HIS A 145 -17.60 -25.84 -13.70
N GLY A 146 -18.17 -26.54 -14.69
CA GLY A 146 -19.52 -27.11 -14.58
C GLY A 146 -20.59 -26.01 -14.46
N ASP A 147 -21.88 -26.39 -14.37
CA ASP A 147 -23.07 -25.51 -14.47
C ASP A 147 -23.24 -24.49 -13.30
N ARG A 148 -22.13 -24.07 -12.67
CA ARG A 148 -22.03 -23.04 -11.63
C ARG A 148 -21.42 -21.74 -12.16
N THR A 149 -21.59 -21.43 -13.44
CA THR A 149 -20.97 -20.27 -14.09
C THR A 149 -21.77 -18.99 -13.87
N ALA A 150 -21.59 -18.38 -12.71
CA ALA A 150 -21.74 -16.93 -12.50
C ALA A 150 -20.90 -16.55 -11.27
N PRO A 151 -19.56 -16.45 -11.38
CA PRO A 151 -18.95 -15.13 -11.65
C PRO A 151 -17.52 -15.13 -12.25
N ILE A 152 -17.08 -16.12 -13.05
CA ILE A 152 -15.69 -16.17 -13.56
C ILE A 152 -15.46 -15.34 -14.84
N ARG A 153 -16.54 -14.96 -15.55
CA ARG A 153 -16.47 -14.10 -16.75
C ARG A 153 -15.86 -12.71 -16.51
N GLN A 154 -15.73 -12.25 -15.27
CA GLN A 154 -15.22 -10.91 -14.95
C GLN A 154 -13.71 -10.72 -15.15
N VAL A 155 -12.92 -11.78 -15.34
CA VAL A 155 -11.45 -11.68 -15.45
C VAL A 155 -10.97 -11.52 -16.91
N ARG A 156 -11.83 -11.74 -17.91
CA ARG A 156 -11.51 -11.56 -19.34
C ARG A 156 -12.19 -10.36 -20.00
N ASP A 157 -13.32 -9.92 -19.46
CA ASP A 157 -14.00 -8.70 -19.91
C ASP A 157 -13.44 -7.49 -19.18
N GLY A 158 -12.25 -7.07 -19.59
CA GLY A 158 -11.60 -5.82 -19.20
C GLY A 158 -12.36 -4.59 -19.71
N SER A 159 -13.59 -4.39 -19.24
CA SER A 159 -14.11 -3.10 -18.80
C SER A 159 -15.59 -3.25 -18.40
N LEU A 160 -15.85 -3.28 -17.10
CA LEU A 160 -17.14 -2.96 -16.45
C LEU A 160 -17.03 -3.05 -14.91
N ALA A 161 -15.85 -2.86 -14.34
CA ALA A 161 -15.62 -2.99 -12.89
C ALA A 161 -16.00 -1.75 -12.07
N TRP A 162 -16.60 -0.71 -12.67
CA TRP A 162 -16.93 0.52 -11.93
C TRP A 162 -18.34 0.54 -11.30
N GLN A 163 -19.08 -0.58 -11.26
CA GLN A 163 -20.43 -0.61 -10.65
C GLN A 163 -20.69 -1.79 -9.70
N ARG A 164 -19.66 -2.32 -9.05
CA ARG A 164 -19.84 -3.23 -7.89
C ARG A 164 -18.96 -2.86 -6.71
N GLU A 165 -19.03 -1.61 -6.28
CA GLU A 165 -18.70 -1.26 -4.89
C GLU A 165 -19.96 -1.42 -4.05
N THR A 166 -20.17 -2.64 -3.55
CA THR A 166 -20.83 -2.94 -2.27
C THR A 166 -20.79 -4.44 -2.11
N HIS A 167 -20.12 -4.89 -1.05
CA HIS A 167 -19.85 -6.28 -0.65
C HIS A 167 -18.59 -6.93 -1.25
N ARG A 168 -17.44 -6.64 -0.61
CA ARG A 168 -16.37 -7.59 -0.23
C ARG A 168 -15.35 -6.89 0.68
N ASN A 169 -15.02 -7.58 1.79
CA ASN A 169 -14.15 -7.28 2.94
C ASN A 169 -13.83 -5.80 3.28
N PRO A 170 -14.21 -5.30 4.49
CA PRO A 170 -13.80 -3.97 4.92
C PRO A 170 -12.29 -3.92 5.17
N PRO A 171 -11.61 -2.80 4.82
CA PRO A 171 -10.17 -2.66 4.94
C PRO A 171 -9.79 -2.43 6.41
N GLY A 172 -8.74 -3.09 6.89
CA GLY A 172 -8.29 -2.81 8.25
C GLY A 172 -7.46 -3.83 9.04
N GLU A 173 -7.27 -5.05 8.55
CA GLU A 173 -6.45 -6.03 9.24
C GLU A 173 -4.97 -5.76 8.98
N GLY A 174 -4.20 -5.47 10.04
CA GLY A 174 -2.74 -5.42 9.97
C GLY A 174 -2.19 -6.81 9.63
N PHE A 175 -1.45 -6.85 8.55
CA PHE A 175 -0.85 -7.99 7.88
C PHE A 175 0.14 -8.84 8.75
N SER A 176 0.17 -10.16 8.54
CA SER A 176 1.13 -11.13 9.14
C SER A 176 2.29 -11.46 8.19
N THR A 177 3.55 -11.58 8.62
CA THR A 177 4.73 -11.90 7.76
C THR A 177 4.47 -12.98 6.69
N GLY A 178 3.66 -13.99 7.02
CA GLY A 178 3.26 -15.05 6.10
C GLY A 178 2.41 -14.62 4.90
N GLU A 179 1.69 -13.51 4.92
CA GLU A 179 0.88 -13.03 3.80
C GLU A 179 1.74 -12.34 2.70
N HIS A 180 2.95 -11.86 3.01
CA HIS A 180 3.87 -11.06 2.15
C HIS A 180 4.83 -12.05 1.52
N GLU A 181 5.27 -13.02 2.33
CA GLU A 181 5.85 -14.28 1.89
C GLU A 181 4.92 -15.06 0.94
N ARG A 182 3.60 -14.86 0.98
CA ARG A 182 2.66 -15.43 -0.02
C ARG A 182 2.36 -14.49 -1.18
N GLY A 183 2.18 -13.20 -0.92
CA GLY A 183 1.71 -12.20 -1.88
C GLY A 183 2.76 -11.86 -2.94
N VAL A 184 4.04 -11.69 -2.55
CA VAL A 184 5.12 -11.43 -3.52
C VAL A 184 5.33 -12.61 -4.47
N PRO A 185 5.39 -13.88 -4.01
CA PRO A 185 5.45 -15.01 -4.94
C PRO A 185 4.20 -15.18 -5.81
N ALA A 186 3.00 -14.83 -5.31
CA ALA A 186 1.78 -14.87 -6.12
C ALA A 186 1.83 -13.84 -7.26
N LEU A 187 2.18 -12.60 -6.95
CA LEU A 187 2.38 -11.53 -7.94
C LEU A 187 3.50 -11.87 -8.93
N ALA A 188 4.62 -12.41 -8.44
CA ALA A 188 5.71 -12.83 -9.32
C ALA A 188 5.25 -13.93 -10.29
N ARG A 189 4.46 -14.92 -9.84
CA ARG A 189 3.87 -15.93 -10.73
C ARG A 189 2.92 -15.31 -11.75
N HIS A 190 2.04 -14.40 -11.34
CA HIS A 190 1.16 -13.66 -12.24
C HIS A 190 1.97 -12.98 -13.36
N LEU A 191 3.00 -12.22 -12.99
CA LEU A 191 3.88 -11.49 -13.90
C LEU A 191 4.72 -12.37 -14.83
N THR A 192 4.97 -13.65 -14.49
CA THR A 192 5.65 -14.56 -15.44
C THR A 192 4.83 -14.83 -16.69
N VAL A 193 3.50 -14.75 -16.60
CA VAL A 193 2.58 -14.99 -17.73
C VAL A 193 2.55 -13.78 -18.67
N ALA A 194 2.81 -12.59 -18.15
CA ALA A 194 2.85 -11.35 -18.94
C ALA A 194 4.10 -11.24 -19.83
N VAL A 195 5.12 -12.10 -19.67
CA VAL A 195 6.34 -12.05 -20.48
C VAL A 195 6.37 -13.17 -21.52
N ASP A 196 6.44 -12.78 -22.79
CA ASP A 196 6.47 -13.72 -23.90
C ASP A 196 7.82 -14.45 -24.06
N ALA A 197 7.89 -15.34 -25.06
CA ALA A 197 9.10 -16.11 -25.34
C ALA A 197 10.29 -15.24 -25.79
N ALA A 198 10.04 -14.08 -26.40
CA ALA A 198 11.06 -13.13 -26.82
C ALA A 198 11.56 -12.25 -25.65
N GLY A 199 10.85 -12.24 -24.53
CA GLY A 199 11.13 -11.37 -23.40
C GLY A 199 10.44 -10.02 -23.49
N GLN A 200 9.36 -9.92 -24.26
CA GLN A 200 8.51 -8.73 -24.32
C GLN A 200 7.39 -8.86 -23.28
N VAL A 201 7.03 -7.76 -22.63
CA VAL A 201 5.81 -7.69 -21.82
C VAL A 201 4.61 -7.51 -22.75
N ASP A 202 3.66 -8.45 -22.70
CA ASP A 202 2.43 -8.45 -23.49
C ASP A 202 1.27 -7.98 -22.60
N ASP A 203 0.91 -6.70 -22.73
CA ASP A 203 -0.26 -6.10 -22.11
C ASP A 203 -0.96 -5.16 -23.12
N ARG A 204 -2.24 -4.86 -22.89
CA ARG A 204 -3.07 -4.08 -23.81
C ARG A 204 -3.60 -2.82 -23.18
N CYS A 205 -3.55 -1.73 -23.95
CA CYS A 205 -4.17 -0.48 -23.55
C CYS A 205 -5.68 -0.65 -23.42
N GLY A 206 -6.25 -0.15 -22.32
CA GLY A 206 -7.69 -0.08 -22.13
C GLY A 206 -8.40 0.78 -23.18
N SER A 207 -9.65 0.44 -23.50
CA SER A 207 -10.48 1.17 -24.47
C SER A 207 -10.93 2.54 -23.94
N ARG A 208 -11.02 3.52 -24.84
CA ARG A 208 -11.41 4.90 -24.53
C ARG A 208 -12.57 5.41 -25.36
N VAL A 209 -13.28 6.39 -24.79
CA VAL A 209 -14.45 7.03 -25.39
C VAL A 209 -14.08 7.84 -26.64
N LEU A 210 -13.01 8.63 -26.59
CA LEU A 210 -12.60 9.51 -27.69
C LEU A 210 -12.36 8.72 -28.99
N GLU A 211 -11.52 7.69 -28.93
CA GLU A 211 -11.15 6.87 -30.09
C GLU A 211 -12.36 6.08 -30.61
N SER A 212 -13.15 5.50 -29.70
CA SER A 212 -14.35 4.74 -30.06
C SER A 212 -15.40 5.62 -30.75
N ALA A 213 -15.61 6.85 -30.26
CA ALA A 213 -16.53 7.82 -30.86
C ALA A 213 -16.04 8.30 -32.24
N LEU A 214 -14.74 8.57 -32.38
CA LEU A 214 -14.14 8.97 -33.64
C LEU A 214 -14.22 7.86 -34.70
N LEU A 215 -13.95 6.59 -34.33
CA LEU A 215 -14.10 5.45 -35.24
C LEU A 215 -15.55 5.25 -35.64
N LEU A 216 -16.49 5.27 -34.69
CA LEU A 216 -17.91 5.15 -34.98
C LEU A 216 -18.39 6.25 -35.94
N SER A 217 -17.97 7.49 -35.71
CA SER A 217 -18.27 8.61 -36.61
C SER A 217 -17.70 8.37 -38.02
N LEU A 218 -16.45 7.89 -38.12
CA LEU A 218 -15.82 7.63 -39.42
C LEU A 218 -16.53 6.52 -40.19
N LEU A 219 -16.84 5.39 -39.53
CA LEU A 219 -17.56 4.26 -40.12
C LEU A 219 -18.95 4.66 -40.62
N ARG A 220 -19.69 5.44 -39.83
CA ARG A 220 -21.01 5.97 -40.23
C ARG A 220 -20.91 6.89 -41.44
N LYS A 221 -19.92 7.78 -41.46
CA LYS A 221 -19.69 8.72 -42.56
C LYS A 221 -19.20 8.03 -43.84
N HIS A 222 -18.52 6.90 -43.73
CA HIS A 222 -18.05 6.10 -44.87
C HIS A 222 -19.05 5.03 -45.31
N GLY A 223 -20.03 4.70 -44.46
CA GLY A 223 -21.11 3.76 -44.78
C GLY A 223 -20.68 2.29 -44.73
N VAL A 224 -19.72 1.92 -43.88
CA VAL A 224 -19.13 0.56 -43.84
C VAL A 224 -19.17 -0.06 -42.46
N GLU A 225 -19.04 -1.39 -42.39
CA GLU A 225 -18.97 -2.19 -41.15
C GLU A 225 -20.11 -1.95 -40.14
N PRO A 226 -21.40 -2.16 -40.52
CA PRO A 226 -22.54 -1.90 -39.65
C PRO A 226 -22.52 -2.72 -38.34
N GLY A 227 -21.90 -3.90 -38.35
CA GLY A 227 -21.69 -4.71 -37.14
C GLY A 227 -20.77 -4.03 -36.13
N GLU A 228 -19.62 -3.53 -36.59
CA GLU A 228 -18.67 -2.80 -35.73
C GLU A 228 -19.27 -1.45 -35.28
N GLN A 229 -20.07 -0.78 -36.12
CA GLN A 229 -20.80 0.42 -35.71
C GLN A 229 -21.71 0.16 -34.50
N GLU A 230 -22.47 -0.94 -34.49
CA GLU A 230 -23.35 -1.27 -33.37
C GLU A 230 -22.55 -1.68 -32.12
N ARG A 231 -21.42 -2.38 -32.28
CA ARG A 231 -20.52 -2.72 -31.18
C ARG A 231 -19.97 -1.47 -30.50
N LEU A 232 -19.42 -0.52 -31.27
CA LEU A 232 -18.91 0.75 -30.75
C LEU A 232 -20.03 1.60 -30.11
N ALA A 233 -21.22 1.66 -30.74
CA ALA A 233 -22.36 2.35 -30.15
C ALA A 233 -22.77 1.75 -28.81
N ARG A 234 -22.75 0.42 -28.69
CA ARG A 234 -23.01 -0.30 -27.44
C ARG A 234 -21.96 0.02 -26.38
N PHE A 235 -20.67 0.03 -26.72
CA PHE A 235 -19.60 0.44 -25.81
C PHE A 235 -19.87 1.86 -25.26
N LEU A 236 -20.14 2.83 -26.13
CA LEU A 236 -20.40 4.21 -25.72
C LEU A 236 -21.65 4.34 -24.83
N ARG A 237 -22.74 3.63 -25.16
CA ARG A 237 -23.95 3.59 -24.33
C ARG A 237 -23.68 3.00 -22.94
N ARG A 238 -22.88 1.92 -22.85
CA ARG A 238 -22.49 1.30 -21.58
C ARG A 238 -21.63 2.21 -20.71
N ARG A 239 -20.73 3.00 -21.31
CA ARG A 239 -19.85 3.92 -20.58
C ARG A 239 -20.55 5.20 -20.12
N ARG A 240 -21.69 5.56 -20.73
CA ARG A 240 -22.36 6.85 -20.50
C ARG A 240 -22.79 7.15 -19.05
N PRO A 241 -23.27 6.20 -18.23
CA PRO A 241 -23.73 6.49 -16.87
C PRO A 241 -22.62 7.02 -15.95
N ASP A 242 -21.41 6.51 -16.12
CA ASP A 242 -20.26 6.77 -15.23
C ASP A 242 -19.21 7.69 -15.90
N ALA A 243 -19.57 8.29 -17.04
CA ALA A 243 -18.66 9.07 -17.85
C ALA A 243 -18.27 10.40 -17.18
N SER A 244 -16.99 10.77 -17.29
CA SER A 244 -16.52 12.11 -16.96
C SER A 244 -17.27 13.18 -17.77
N SER A 245 -17.20 14.44 -17.36
CA SER A 245 -17.86 15.54 -18.09
C SER A 245 -17.39 15.65 -19.55
N VAL A 246 -16.12 15.32 -19.82
CA VAL A 246 -15.55 15.27 -21.18
C VAL A 246 -16.10 14.07 -21.94
N ASP A 247 -16.06 12.87 -21.36
CA ASP A 247 -16.52 11.65 -22.02
C ASP A 247 -18.03 11.69 -22.30
N ALA A 248 -18.82 12.19 -21.35
CA ALA A 248 -20.25 12.39 -21.51
C ALA A 248 -20.56 13.30 -22.70
N LEU A 249 -19.79 14.39 -22.88
CA LEU A 249 -19.93 15.28 -24.03
C LEU A 249 -19.61 14.56 -25.34
N LEU A 250 -18.52 13.79 -25.40
CA LEU A 250 -18.11 13.05 -26.60
C LEU A 250 -19.10 11.94 -26.96
N ILE A 251 -19.61 11.21 -25.97
CA ILE A 251 -20.64 10.17 -26.15
C ILE A 251 -21.91 10.81 -26.69
N ASP A 252 -22.41 11.88 -26.04
CA ASP A 252 -23.63 12.56 -26.46
C ASP A 252 -23.46 13.10 -27.89
N ALA A 253 -22.32 13.71 -28.22
CA ALA A 253 -22.04 14.24 -29.55
C ALA A 253 -21.98 13.15 -30.63
N CYS A 254 -21.53 11.94 -30.30
CA CYS A 254 -21.45 10.82 -31.23
C CYS A 254 -22.78 10.07 -31.38
N LEU A 255 -23.52 9.87 -30.29
CA LEU A 255 -24.76 9.08 -30.29
C LEU A 255 -26.00 9.88 -30.70
N ASP A 256 -26.04 11.19 -30.42
CA ASP A 256 -27.13 12.11 -30.79
C ASP A 256 -26.57 13.39 -31.45
N PRO A 257 -25.98 13.28 -32.64
CA PRO A 257 -25.26 14.38 -33.29
C PRO A 257 -26.16 15.58 -33.59
N ALA A 258 -27.40 15.35 -34.02
CA ALA A 258 -28.34 16.41 -34.38
C ALA A 258 -28.69 17.30 -33.18
N ARG A 259 -28.94 16.70 -32.00
CA ARG A 259 -29.22 17.46 -30.78
C ARG A 259 -27.99 18.21 -30.25
N MET A 260 -26.82 17.66 -30.49
CA MET A 260 -25.56 18.17 -29.92
C MET A 260 -24.86 19.22 -30.78
N ALA A 261 -25.18 19.34 -32.07
CA ALA A 261 -24.54 20.29 -32.98
C ALA A 261 -24.46 21.72 -32.42
N ASP A 262 -25.58 22.24 -31.88
CA ASP A 262 -25.66 23.61 -31.35
C ASP A 262 -25.29 23.70 -29.85
N ARG A 263 -25.34 22.59 -29.12
CA ARG A 263 -25.15 22.56 -27.64
C ARG A 263 -23.71 22.23 -27.22
N ALA A 264 -22.97 21.54 -28.08
CA ALA A 264 -21.61 21.09 -27.79
C ALA A 264 -20.63 22.25 -27.49
N PRO A 265 -20.66 23.41 -28.20
CA PRO A 265 -19.76 24.52 -27.91
C PRO A 265 -19.94 25.10 -26.49
N GLU A 266 -21.19 25.33 -26.08
CA GLU A 266 -21.51 25.86 -24.75
C GLU A 266 -21.07 24.89 -23.64
N ARG A 267 -21.32 23.58 -23.82
CA ARG A 267 -20.87 22.56 -22.88
C ARG A 267 -19.34 22.45 -22.83
N ALA A 268 -18.67 22.53 -23.98
CA ALA A 268 -17.21 22.46 -24.05
C ALA A 268 -16.54 23.63 -23.33
N ALA A 269 -17.11 24.85 -23.41
CA ALA A 269 -16.60 26.03 -22.72
C ALA A 269 -16.63 25.94 -21.19
N ARG A 270 -17.38 24.99 -20.62
CA ARG A 270 -17.48 24.75 -19.17
C ARG A 270 -16.52 23.67 -18.67
N LEU A 271 -15.73 23.05 -19.55
CA LEU A 271 -14.87 21.92 -19.17
C LEU A 271 -13.54 22.39 -18.53
N PRO A 272 -13.05 21.74 -17.46
CA PRO A 272 -11.76 22.04 -16.87
C PRO A 272 -10.58 21.94 -17.84
N VAL A 273 -10.68 21.05 -18.85
CA VAL A 273 -9.73 20.88 -19.96
C VAL A 273 -9.51 22.18 -20.75
N THR A 274 -10.49 23.10 -20.75
CA THR A 274 -10.35 24.43 -21.37
C THR A 274 -9.79 25.51 -20.45
N VAL A 275 -9.66 25.24 -19.13
CA VAL A 275 -9.31 26.22 -18.09
C VAL A 275 -7.91 25.98 -17.48
N SER A 276 -7.36 24.76 -17.56
CA SER A 276 -6.04 24.42 -17.03
C SER A 276 -4.89 24.98 -17.88
N SER A 277 -4.26 26.02 -17.34
CA SER A 277 -3.07 26.72 -17.82
C SER A 277 -1.78 25.97 -17.45
N GLY A 278 -1.00 25.58 -18.46
CA GLY A 278 0.45 25.36 -18.35
C GLY A 278 1.17 26.30 -19.32
N THR A 279 2.06 27.12 -18.75
CA THR A 279 2.91 28.25 -19.20
C THR A 279 3.50 28.36 -20.63
N ALA A 280 3.01 27.69 -21.67
CA ALA A 280 3.66 27.72 -23.00
C ALA A 280 2.75 27.75 -24.25
N GLY A 281 1.66 28.55 -24.27
CA GLY A 281 0.87 28.79 -25.50
C GLY A 281 0.09 27.59 -26.09
N ARG A 282 0.28 26.38 -25.55
CA ARG A 282 -0.35 25.11 -26.00
C ARG A 282 -1.84 24.98 -25.63
N GLY A 283 -2.35 25.81 -24.72
CA GLY A 283 -3.78 25.81 -24.33
C GLY A 283 -4.73 26.11 -25.50
N ARG A 284 -4.32 26.99 -26.42
CA ARG A 284 -5.09 27.28 -27.65
C ARG A 284 -5.22 26.05 -28.53
N LEU A 285 -4.13 25.31 -28.77
CA LEU A 285 -4.15 24.12 -29.62
C LEU A 285 -5.06 23.03 -29.03
N LYS A 286 -5.04 22.81 -27.71
CA LYS A 286 -5.94 21.85 -27.04
C LYS A 286 -7.42 22.20 -27.26
N SER A 287 -7.77 23.48 -27.10
CA SER A 287 -9.13 23.98 -27.35
C SER A 287 -9.56 23.77 -28.81
N VAL A 288 -8.67 24.08 -29.75
CA VAL A 288 -8.88 23.88 -31.19
C VAL A 288 -9.10 22.41 -31.52
N MET A 289 -8.29 21.51 -30.94
CA MET A 289 -8.45 20.06 -31.15
C MET A 289 -9.78 19.55 -30.61
N LEU A 290 -10.21 19.97 -29.42
CA LEU A 290 -11.52 19.59 -28.87
C LEU A 290 -12.67 20.05 -29.77
N ARG A 291 -12.65 21.32 -30.24
CA ARG A 291 -13.66 21.83 -31.19
C ARG A 291 -13.66 21.06 -32.51
N THR A 292 -12.47 20.71 -33.01
CA THR A 292 -12.31 19.88 -34.21
C THR A 292 -12.95 18.51 -34.00
N VAL A 293 -12.71 17.85 -32.88
CA VAL A 293 -13.35 16.55 -32.54
C VAL A 293 -14.87 16.69 -32.46
N LEU A 294 -15.40 17.71 -31.78
CA LEU A 294 -16.85 17.94 -31.70
C LEU A 294 -17.46 18.16 -33.09
N HIS A 295 -16.79 18.92 -33.96
CA HIS A 295 -17.21 19.06 -35.35
C HIS A 295 -17.22 17.71 -36.09
N LEU A 296 -16.19 16.87 -35.87
CA LEU A 296 -16.14 15.54 -36.46
C LEU A 296 -17.24 14.60 -35.91
N LEU A 297 -17.70 14.77 -34.66
CA LEU A 297 -18.72 13.91 -34.06
C LEU A 297 -20.15 14.37 -34.39
N CYS A 298 -20.47 15.65 -34.14
CA CYS A 298 -21.83 16.19 -34.25
C CYS A 298 -22.01 17.32 -35.26
N GLY A 299 -20.96 17.74 -35.97
CA GLY A 299 -21.04 18.85 -36.92
C GLY A 299 -21.13 20.23 -36.26
N SER A 300 -20.71 20.38 -35.01
CA SER A 300 -20.68 21.67 -34.32
C SER A 300 -19.93 22.74 -35.14
N ALA A 301 -20.40 23.98 -35.10
CA ALA A 301 -19.80 25.08 -35.84
C ALA A 301 -18.34 25.35 -35.41
N LEU A 302 -17.50 25.71 -36.38
CA LEU A 302 -16.10 26.13 -36.18
C LEU A 302 -15.95 27.61 -36.52
N GLU A 303 -15.15 28.36 -35.74
CA GLU A 303 -14.93 29.80 -35.93
C GLU A 303 -13.69 30.09 -36.78
N ASP A 304 -13.68 31.21 -37.51
CA ASP A 304 -12.60 31.59 -38.44
C ASP A 304 -11.24 31.82 -37.73
N GLY A 305 -11.26 32.15 -36.43
CA GLY A 305 -10.07 32.36 -35.61
C GLY A 305 -9.47 31.08 -35.01
N ASP A 306 -10.07 29.91 -35.25
CA ASP A 306 -9.69 28.66 -34.57
C ASP A 306 -8.71 27.79 -35.35
N ALA A 307 -8.49 28.04 -36.63
CA ALA A 307 -7.56 27.22 -37.40
C ALA A 307 -6.12 27.35 -36.84
N PRO A 308 -5.39 26.24 -36.63
CA PRO A 308 -3.99 26.32 -36.26
C PRO A 308 -3.17 26.97 -37.39
N ALA A 309 -2.15 27.74 -37.02
CA ALA A 309 -1.21 28.29 -37.99
C ALA A 309 -0.49 27.15 -38.74
N PRO A 310 -0.05 27.36 -40.00
CA PRO A 310 0.82 26.39 -40.66
C PRO A 310 2.12 26.29 -39.86
N VAL A 311 2.59 25.07 -39.63
CA VAL A 311 3.88 24.83 -38.97
C VAL A 311 4.79 24.14 -39.98
N GLY A 312 6.04 24.60 -40.06
CA GLY A 312 7.06 23.96 -40.88
C GLY A 312 7.40 22.56 -40.33
N PRO A 313 7.90 21.66 -41.18
CA PRO A 313 8.22 20.28 -40.78
C PRO A 313 9.42 20.18 -39.84
N GLU A 314 10.24 21.23 -39.76
CA GLU A 314 11.44 21.27 -38.92
C GLU A 314 11.08 21.73 -37.51
N GLY A 315 11.44 20.92 -36.50
CA GLY A 315 11.32 21.30 -35.09
C GLY A 315 10.00 20.95 -34.40
N ILE A 316 9.13 20.12 -35.00
CA ILE A 316 7.95 19.56 -34.33
C ILE A 316 7.90 18.04 -34.43
N THR A 317 7.10 17.41 -33.57
CA THR A 317 6.90 15.95 -33.59
C THR A 317 6.02 15.52 -34.77
N THR A 318 6.20 14.29 -35.23
CA THR A 318 5.34 13.67 -36.27
C THR A 318 3.87 13.69 -35.86
N PHE A 319 3.56 13.41 -34.60
CA PHE A 319 2.21 13.47 -34.03
C PHE A 319 1.59 14.87 -34.14
N THR A 320 2.35 15.91 -33.77
CA THR A 320 1.88 17.30 -33.83
C THR A 320 1.65 17.73 -35.28
N ASP A 321 2.51 17.32 -36.21
CA ASP A 321 2.35 17.61 -37.64
C ASP A 321 1.03 17.03 -38.17
N VAL A 322 0.74 15.75 -37.89
CA VAL A 322 -0.54 15.14 -38.27
C VAL A 322 -1.73 15.85 -37.63
N HIS A 323 -1.69 16.15 -36.32
CA HIS A 323 -2.77 16.85 -35.64
C HIS A 323 -3.06 18.25 -36.23
N VAL A 324 -2.00 19.04 -36.46
CA VAL A 324 -2.11 20.40 -37.02
C VAL A 324 -2.64 20.35 -38.45
N LEU A 325 -2.09 19.48 -39.31
CA LEU A 325 -2.55 19.31 -40.69
C LEU A 325 -4.01 18.85 -40.73
N SER A 326 -4.38 17.85 -39.92
CA SER A 326 -5.76 17.36 -39.84
C SER A 326 -6.73 18.45 -39.41
N ALA A 327 -6.43 19.20 -38.34
CA ALA A 327 -7.28 20.29 -37.88
C ALA A 327 -7.39 21.40 -38.94
N ARG A 328 -6.28 21.82 -39.57
CA ARG A 328 -6.31 22.82 -40.65
C ARG A 328 -7.20 22.39 -41.82
N ILE A 329 -7.06 21.14 -42.28
CA ILE A 329 -7.85 20.58 -43.38
C ILE A 329 -9.34 20.55 -43.02
N VAL A 330 -9.69 20.04 -41.83
CA VAL A 330 -11.08 19.97 -41.38
C VAL A 330 -11.71 21.36 -41.27
N HIS A 331 -11.01 22.33 -40.65
CA HIS A 331 -11.48 23.70 -40.51
C HIS A 331 -11.67 24.39 -41.87
N ALA A 332 -10.69 24.28 -42.77
CA ALA A 332 -10.77 24.87 -44.10
C ALA A 332 -11.95 24.31 -44.90
N HIS A 333 -12.21 23.01 -44.82
CA HIS A 333 -13.32 22.39 -45.52
C HIS A 333 -14.68 22.75 -44.92
N ALA A 334 -14.80 22.73 -43.58
CA ALA A 334 -16.03 23.09 -42.87
C ALA A 334 -16.49 24.53 -43.14
N ARG A 335 -15.55 25.42 -43.49
CA ARG A 335 -15.82 26.85 -43.79
C ARG A 335 -15.91 27.16 -45.29
N GLY A 336 -15.83 26.15 -46.17
CA GLY A 336 -15.82 26.37 -47.62
C GLY A 336 -14.57 27.09 -48.13
N ARG A 337 -13.47 27.11 -47.36
CA ARG A 337 -12.18 27.75 -47.68
C ARG A 337 -11.11 26.71 -47.98
N SER A 338 -11.43 25.67 -48.74
CA SER A 338 -10.51 24.58 -49.07
C SER A 338 -9.21 25.04 -49.75
N HIS A 339 -9.20 26.22 -50.39
CA HIS A 339 -8.02 26.87 -50.96
C HIS A 339 -7.01 27.37 -49.90
N ALA A 340 -7.41 27.52 -48.63
CA ALA A 340 -6.54 27.93 -47.53
C ALA A 340 -5.55 26.82 -47.11
N VAL A 341 -5.73 25.61 -47.63
CA VAL A 341 -4.80 24.48 -47.46
C VAL A 341 -4.20 24.10 -48.81
N THR A 342 -2.88 24.14 -48.86
CA THR A 342 -2.09 23.89 -50.08
C THR A 342 -2.16 22.44 -50.53
N GLY A 343 -1.84 22.18 -51.81
CA GLY A 343 -1.67 20.82 -52.31
C GLY A 343 -0.54 20.07 -51.58
N ALA A 344 0.53 20.79 -51.22
CA ALA A 344 1.66 20.24 -50.48
C ALA A 344 1.26 19.75 -49.07
N GLU A 345 0.46 20.51 -48.33
CA GLU A 345 -0.06 20.10 -47.01
C GLU A 345 -0.90 18.80 -47.10
N ARG A 346 -1.76 18.71 -48.12
CA ARG A 346 -2.58 17.50 -48.37
C ARG A 346 -1.73 16.28 -48.74
N SER A 347 -0.77 16.45 -49.65
CA SER A 347 0.17 15.39 -50.02
C SER A 347 1.04 14.96 -48.85
N ARG A 348 1.45 15.90 -47.99
CA ARG A 348 2.20 15.62 -46.78
C ARG A 348 1.40 14.76 -45.80
N LEU A 349 0.14 15.09 -45.52
CA LEU A 349 -0.72 14.26 -44.65
C LEU A 349 -0.87 12.84 -45.21
N LEU A 350 -1.16 12.70 -46.51
CA LEU A 350 -1.25 11.39 -47.17
C LEU A 350 0.06 10.60 -47.05
N SER A 351 1.20 11.25 -47.29
CA SER A 351 2.51 10.62 -47.14
C SER A 351 2.74 10.17 -45.71
N LEU A 352 2.46 11.01 -44.70
CA LEU A 352 2.64 10.67 -43.30
C LEU A 352 1.84 9.42 -42.93
N LEU A 353 0.57 9.35 -43.33
CA LEU A 353 -0.31 8.21 -43.07
C LEU A 353 0.03 6.95 -43.89
N SER A 354 0.77 7.11 -45.00
CA SER A 354 1.20 6.00 -45.87
C SER A 354 2.55 5.40 -45.47
N LEU A 355 3.34 6.12 -44.66
CA LEU A 355 4.69 5.70 -44.27
C LEU A 355 4.62 4.69 -43.11
N GLY A 356 4.67 3.39 -43.45
CA GLY A 356 4.93 2.26 -42.53
C GLY A 356 3.82 1.21 -42.54
N ARG A 357 4.07 0.03 -43.14
CA ARG A 357 3.09 -1.07 -43.24
C ARG A 357 3.17 -2.08 -42.09
N ASP A 358 4.22 -2.02 -41.27
CA ASP A 358 4.60 -3.06 -40.31
C ASP A 358 3.82 -3.03 -38.97
N ARG A 359 2.92 -2.05 -38.79
CA ARG A 359 2.10 -1.89 -37.58
C ARG A 359 0.61 -1.85 -37.86
N VAL A 360 -0.20 -2.23 -36.88
CA VAL A 360 -1.66 -2.11 -36.97
C VAL A 360 -2.05 -0.63 -37.01
N LEU A 361 -1.62 0.19 -36.04
CA LEU A 361 -1.91 1.63 -36.03
C LEU A 361 -0.71 2.51 -36.41
N TRP A 362 -1.02 3.70 -36.94
CA TRP A 362 -0.02 4.72 -37.27
C TRP A 362 0.71 5.18 -36.00
N GLU A 363 2.03 4.94 -35.93
CA GLU A 363 2.89 5.19 -34.76
C GLU A 363 2.21 4.83 -33.42
N ALA A 364 1.58 3.64 -33.38
CA ALA A 364 0.82 3.08 -32.27
C ALA A 364 -0.47 3.81 -31.87
N SER A 365 -0.71 5.03 -32.36
CA SER A 365 -1.75 5.92 -31.82
C SER A 365 -3.03 5.89 -32.63
N ALA A 366 -4.11 5.39 -32.01
CA ALA A 366 -5.45 5.42 -32.60
C ALA A 366 -5.95 6.86 -32.81
N THR A 367 -5.74 7.77 -31.85
CA THR A 367 -6.24 9.15 -31.93
C THR A 367 -5.70 9.86 -33.16
N THR A 368 -4.38 9.87 -33.31
CA THR A 368 -3.70 10.52 -34.44
C THR A 368 -4.06 9.89 -35.77
N HIS A 369 -4.14 8.56 -35.82
CA HIS A 369 -4.57 7.85 -37.03
C HIS A 369 -6.00 8.25 -37.44
N LEU A 370 -6.94 8.21 -36.50
CA LEU A 370 -8.35 8.58 -36.73
C LEU A 370 -8.51 10.04 -37.18
N LEU A 371 -7.80 10.99 -36.56
CA LEU A 371 -7.82 12.39 -36.96
C LEU A 371 -7.24 12.59 -38.37
N GLY A 372 -6.18 11.86 -38.72
CA GLY A 372 -5.62 11.80 -40.06
C GLY A 372 -6.65 11.35 -41.09
N LEU A 373 -7.29 10.20 -40.84
CA LEU A 373 -8.28 9.61 -41.76
C LEU A 373 -9.53 10.46 -41.92
N HIS A 374 -10.04 11.07 -40.83
CA HIS A 374 -11.15 12.02 -40.90
C HIS A 374 -10.82 13.21 -41.81
N ALA A 375 -9.60 13.74 -41.72
CA ALA A 375 -9.15 14.84 -42.57
C ALA A 375 -8.96 14.39 -44.03
N VAL A 376 -8.37 13.22 -44.29
CA VAL A 376 -8.25 12.66 -45.66
C VAL A 376 -9.62 12.52 -46.32
N ARG A 377 -10.61 12.01 -45.57
CA ARG A 377 -11.98 11.85 -46.06
C ARG A 377 -12.59 13.17 -46.57
N THR A 378 -12.20 14.33 -46.03
CA THR A 378 -12.80 15.61 -46.48
C THR A 378 -12.36 16.01 -47.90
N PHE A 379 -11.24 15.51 -48.41
CA PHE A 379 -10.73 15.91 -49.74
C PHE A 379 -10.41 14.74 -50.68
N ARG A 380 -10.28 13.51 -50.17
CA ARG A 380 -10.06 12.27 -50.93
C ARG A 380 -10.80 11.09 -50.26
N PRO A 381 -12.14 11.04 -50.33
CA PRO A 381 -12.93 9.96 -49.73
C PRO A 381 -12.70 8.59 -50.38
N ASP A 382 -12.08 8.56 -51.56
CA ASP A 382 -11.73 7.38 -52.37
C ASP A 382 -10.31 6.86 -52.13
N ALA A 383 -9.55 7.45 -51.20
CA ALA A 383 -8.15 7.09 -51.02
C ALA A 383 -7.99 5.72 -50.34
N GLN A 384 -7.15 4.85 -50.92
CA GLN A 384 -6.84 3.53 -50.38
C GLN A 384 -6.36 3.56 -48.91
N VAL A 385 -5.62 4.60 -48.52
CA VAL A 385 -5.17 4.80 -47.13
C VAL A 385 -6.33 4.86 -46.12
N LEU A 386 -7.53 5.28 -46.58
CA LEU A 386 -8.74 5.32 -45.75
C LEU A 386 -9.28 3.91 -45.50
N ASP A 387 -9.39 3.09 -46.55
CA ASP A 387 -9.89 1.73 -46.44
C ASP A 387 -8.93 0.83 -45.64
N ASP A 388 -7.62 0.93 -45.92
CA ASP A 388 -6.57 0.22 -45.18
C ASP A 388 -6.57 0.64 -43.70
N GLY A 389 -6.72 1.94 -43.44
CA GLY A 389 -6.76 2.49 -42.09
C GLY A 389 -7.99 2.03 -41.31
N LEU A 390 -9.17 2.01 -41.94
CA LEU A 390 -10.41 1.52 -41.33
C LEU A 390 -10.34 0.04 -40.97
N LEU A 391 -9.82 -0.81 -41.87
CA LEU A 391 -9.60 -2.23 -41.58
C LEU A 391 -8.71 -2.40 -40.34
N ARG A 392 -7.57 -1.70 -40.30
CA ARG A 392 -6.62 -1.76 -39.18
C ARG A 392 -7.22 -1.27 -37.87
N LEU A 393 -7.98 -0.19 -37.88
CA LEU A 393 -8.69 0.31 -36.70
C LEU A 393 -9.74 -0.67 -36.19
N CYS A 394 -10.51 -1.32 -37.09
CA CYS A 394 -11.45 -2.37 -36.72
C CYS A 394 -10.76 -3.62 -36.14
N LEU A 395 -9.51 -3.91 -36.51
CA LEU A 395 -8.70 -4.97 -35.90
C LEU A 395 -8.16 -4.59 -34.51
N SER A 396 -8.00 -3.28 -34.24
CA SER A 396 -7.58 -2.78 -32.92
C SER A 396 -8.70 -2.71 -31.88
N VAL A 397 -9.96 -2.95 -32.27
CA VAL A 397 -11.11 -2.97 -31.35
C VAL A 397 -10.93 -4.10 -30.34
N ASN A 398 -10.94 -3.72 -29.07
CA ASN A 398 -10.81 -4.63 -27.94
C ASN A 398 -12.05 -5.51 -27.76
N ALA A 399 -11.94 -6.50 -26.87
CA ALA A 399 -13.03 -7.42 -26.55
C ALA A 399 -14.25 -6.69 -25.93
N ASP A 400 -14.02 -5.55 -25.28
CA ASP A 400 -15.06 -4.72 -24.66
C ASP A 400 -15.87 -3.86 -25.66
N ASP A 401 -15.66 -4.09 -26.96
CA ASP A 401 -16.22 -3.35 -28.10
C ASP A 401 -15.67 -1.92 -28.28
N GLY A 402 -14.70 -1.49 -27.48
CA GLY A 402 -14.08 -0.16 -27.58
C GLY A 402 -12.75 -0.15 -28.33
N VAL A 403 -12.23 1.05 -28.60
CA VAL A 403 -10.93 1.29 -29.25
C VAL A 403 -9.92 1.78 -28.23
N PRO A 404 -8.71 1.21 -28.16
CA PRO A 404 -7.66 1.67 -27.26
C PRO A 404 -7.03 2.99 -27.72
N PHE A 405 -6.36 3.70 -26.82
CA PHE A 405 -5.53 4.85 -27.20
C PHE A 405 -4.31 4.43 -28.02
N LEU A 406 -3.58 3.43 -27.52
CA LEU A 406 -2.39 2.86 -28.13
C LEU A 406 -2.62 1.38 -28.45
N ASP A 407 -2.15 0.90 -29.61
CA ASP A 407 -2.15 -0.55 -29.88
C ASP A 407 -1.02 -1.30 -29.16
N SER A 408 0.06 -0.60 -28.77
CA SER A 408 1.19 -1.16 -28.02
C SER A 408 2.06 -0.05 -27.40
N GLN A 409 2.62 -0.37 -26.22
CA GLN A 409 3.67 0.36 -25.50
C GLN A 409 4.77 -0.62 -25.02
N ASP A 410 5.01 -1.66 -25.82
CA ASP A 410 5.79 -2.84 -25.44
C ASP A 410 7.22 -2.55 -24.96
N LEU A 411 7.97 -1.67 -25.61
CA LEU A 411 9.37 -1.36 -25.27
C LEU A 411 9.47 -0.63 -23.93
N TRP A 412 8.61 0.37 -23.72
CA TRP A 412 8.57 1.09 -22.45
C TRP A 412 8.11 0.19 -21.31
N LEU A 413 7.04 -0.60 -21.51
CA LEU A 413 6.55 -1.56 -20.51
C LEU A 413 7.60 -2.62 -20.18
N THR A 414 8.30 -3.15 -21.19
CA THR A 414 9.36 -4.15 -20.99
C THR A 414 10.52 -3.57 -20.18
N ALA A 415 10.89 -2.31 -20.41
CA ALA A 415 11.93 -1.65 -19.62
C ALA A 415 11.50 -1.43 -18.15
N VAL A 416 10.27 -0.94 -17.92
CA VAL A 416 9.72 -0.76 -16.57
C VAL A 416 9.60 -2.09 -15.83
N ALA A 417 9.11 -3.15 -16.51
CA ALA A 417 9.04 -4.48 -15.94
C ALA A 417 10.43 -5.06 -15.65
N GLY A 418 11.38 -4.88 -16.56
CA GLY A 418 12.75 -5.31 -16.38
C GLY A 418 13.40 -4.71 -15.12
N LEU A 419 13.15 -3.43 -14.84
CA LEU A 419 13.56 -2.78 -13.59
C LEU A 419 12.90 -3.42 -12.37
N ALA A 420 11.58 -3.63 -12.40
CA ALA A 420 10.84 -4.26 -11.30
C ALA A 420 11.28 -5.72 -11.04
N PHE A 421 11.64 -6.45 -12.08
CA PHE A 421 12.04 -7.87 -12.04
C PHE A 421 13.47 -8.04 -11.54
N THR A 422 14.34 -7.04 -11.73
CA THR A 422 15.77 -7.14 -11.39
C THR A 422 15.95 -7.35 -9.89
N GLY A 423 16.46 -8.51 -9.49
CA GLY A 423 16.64 -8.90 -8.08
C GLY A 423 15.40 -9.56 -7.43
N VAL A 424 14.53 -10.18 -8.24
CA VAL A 424 13.47 -11.10 -7.81
C VAL A 424 13.77 -12.50 -8.36
N ASP A 425 14.04 -13.47 -7.50
CA ASP A 425 14.54 -14.79 -7.90
C ASP A 425 13.63 -15.51 -8.91
N ALA A 426 12.31 -15.48 -8.69
CA ALA A 426 11.33 -16.11 -9.58
C ALA A 426 11.30 -15.49 -11.00
N LEU A 427 11.71 -14.22 -11.13
CA LEU A 427 11.67 -13.45 -12.38
C LEU A 427 13.07 -13.25 -12.99
N ALA A 428 14.14 -13.59 -12.26
CA ALA A 428 15.51 -13.48 -12.71
C ALA A 428 15.79 -14.16 -14.08
N PRO A 429 15.18 -15.32 -14.42
CA PRO A 429 15.36 -15.93 -15.76
C PRO A 429 14.81 -15.11 -16.94
N TYR A 430 13.99 -14.09 -16.68
CA TYR A 430 13.40 -13.24 -17.72
C TYR A 430 14.27 -12.01 -18.02
N VAL A 431 14.99 -11.50 -17.03
CA VAL A 431 15.76 -10.25 -17.13
C VAL A 431 16.77 -10.25 -18.30
N PRO A 432 17.61 -11.28 -18.53
CA PRO A 432 18.59 -11.25 -19.61
C PRO A 432 17.98 -11.21 -21.03
N ARG A 433 16.85 -11.90 -21.24
CA ARG A 433 16.15 -11.89 -22.54
C ARG A 433 15.43 -10.57 -22.78
N MET A 434 14.78 -10.02 -21.75
CA MET A 434 14.17 -8.69 -21.81
C MET A 434 15.23 -7.63 -22.14
N ALA A 435 16.38 -7.66 -21.48
CA ALA A 435 17.47 -6.70 -21.72
C ALA A 435 18.08 -6.84 -23.12
N ALA A 436 18.23 -8.06 -23.64
CA ALA A 436 18.64 -8.28 -25.02
C ALA A 436 17.62 -7.71 -26.00
N LEU A 437 16.32 -8.00 -25.81
CA LEU A 437 15.24 -7.48 -26.64
C LEU A 437 15.23 -5.94 -26.63
N VAL A 438 15.32 -5.30 -25.48
CA VAL A 438 15.37 -3.84 -25.38
C VAL A 438 16.60 -3.29 -26.12
N ALA A 439 17.80 -3.86 -25.90
CA ALA A 439 19.01 -3.39 -26.57
C ALA A 439 18.96 -3.54 -28.10
N ASP A 440 18.35 -4.61 -28.61
CA ASP A 440 18.23 -4.91 -30.04
C ASP A 440 17.22 -4.01 -30.76
N ARG A 441 16.33 -3.33 -30.01
CA ARG A 441 15.27 -2.46 -30.53
C ARG A 441 15.57 -0.96 -30.41
N GLN A 442 16.82 -0.59 -30.12
CA GLN A 442 17.25 0.80 -30.13
C GLN A 442 17.17 1.39 -31.54
N ALA A 443 16.68 2.62 -31.65
CA ALA A 443 16.62 3.32 -32.92
C ALA A 443 17.99 3.83 -33.38
N ALA A 444 18.09 4.20 -34.66
CA ALA A 444 19.34 4.61 -35.29
C ALA A 444 19.92 5.92 -34.72
N ASP A 445 19.07 6.80 -34.20
CA ASP A 445 19.47 8.05 -33.54
C ASP A 445 19.98 7.86 -32.09
N GLY A 446 19.94 6.62 -31.59
CA GLY A 446 20.36 6.26 -30.24
C GLY A 446 19.25 6.35 -29.20
N GLY A 447 18.06 6.82 -29.53
CA GLY A 447 16.90 6.78 -28.64
C GLY A 447 16.14 5.46 -28.72
N TRP A 448 15.09 5.34 -27.92
CA TRP A 448 14.06 4.31 -28.07
C TRP A 448 12.69 4.95 -28.27
N PRO A 449 11.85 4.39 -29.15
CA PRO A 449 10.43 4.68 -29.16
C PRO A 449 9.71 3.86 -28.09
N PHE A 450 8.59 4.36 -27.57
CA PHE A 450 7.78 3.64 -26.57
C PHE A 450 7.25 2.28 -27.06
N ALA A 451 7.19 2.04 -28.38
CA ALA A 451 6.76 0.76 -28.93
C ALA A 451 7.54 0.33 -30.19
N THR A 452 7.66 -0.99 -30.37
CA THR A 452 8.36 -1.63 -31.50
C THR A 452 7.87 -1.14 -32.86
N GLY A 453 8.79 -0.81 -33.77
CA GLY A 453 8.43 -0.44 -35.15
C GLY A 453 7.92 1.01 -35.30
N MET A 454 8.00 1.81 -34.25
CA MET A 454 7.86 3.26 -34.34
C MET A 454 9.15 3.93 -34.76
N ARG A 455 9.03 5.10 -35.39
CA ARG A 455 10.16 5.95 -35.78
C ARG A 455 10.49 7.00 -34.74
N GLN A 456 9.47 7.66 -34.21
CA GLN A 456 9.63 8.75 -33.25
C GLN A 456 10.09 8.17 -31.91
N THR A 457 11.33 8.47 -31.53
CA THR A 457 11.86 8.19 -30.20
C THR A 457 11.46 9.29 -29.21
N ASP A 458 11.58 8.98 -27.93
CA ASP A 458 11.29 9.91 -26.84
C ASP A 458 12.27 9.76 -25.67
N VAL A 459 12.38 10.80 -24.85
CA VAL A 459 13.27 10.81 -23.69
C VAL A 459 12.81 9.84 -22.61
N ASP A 460 11.51 9.69 -22.37
CA ASP A 460 11.02 8.83 -21.29
C ASP A 460 11.42 7.37 -21.51
N THR A 461 11.05 6.81 -22.65
CA THR A 461 11.40 5.45 -23.04
C THR A 461 12.91 5.27 -23.09
N THR A 462 13.64 6.23 -23.67
CA THR A 462 15.10 6.16 -23.70
C THR A 462 15.68 6.07 -22.29
N THR A 463 15.19 6.87 -21.34
CA THR A 463 15.67 6.85 -19.95
C THR A 463 15.31 5.55 -19.24
N ARG A 464 14.08 5.05 -19.39
CA ARG A 464 13.66 3.75 -18.81
C ARG A 464 14.46 2.58 -19.37
N CYS A 465 14.69 2.54 -20.69
CA CYS A 465 15.53 1.53 -21.32
C CYS A 465 16.97 1.60 -20.80
N MET A 466 17.55 2.79 -20.67
CA MET A 466 18.89 2.97 -20.10
C MET A 466 18.97 2.51 -18.65
N GLU A 467 18.03 2.95 -17.80
CA GLU A 467 17.93 2.52 -16.39
C GLU A 467 17.90 1.00 -16.29
N PHE A 468 17.07 0.34 -17.12
CA PHE A 468 16.97 -1.12 -17.13
C PHE A 468 18.27 -1.80 -17.60
N LEU A 469 18.86 -1.36 -18.71
CA LEU A 469 20.10 -1.93 -19.23
C LEU A 469 21.27 -1.74 -18.26
N HIS A 470 21.29 -0.63 -17.52
CA HIS A 470 22.22 -0.39 -16.42
C HIS A 470 22.03 -1.38 -15.27
N ALA A 471 20.79 -1.68 -14.90
CA ALA A 471 20.48 -2.62 -13.82
C ALA A 471 20.75 -4.09 -14.19
N ALA A 472 20.48 -4.50 -15.44
CA ALA A 472 20.56 -5.89 -15.86
C ALA A 472 22.00 -6.39 -16.13
N ALA A 473 22.76 -5.70 -17.00
CA ALA A 473 24.11 -6.13 -17.40
C ALA A 473 24.88 -5.00 -18.14
N PRO A 474 25.38 -3.98 -17.43
CA PRO A 474 25.88 -2.75 -18.07
C PRO A 474 27.10 -2.98 -18.96
N ARG A 475 27.95 -3.98 -18.66
CA ARG A 475 29.11 -4.33 -19.50
C ARG A 475 28.69 -4.96 -20.84
N ARG A 476 27.62 -5.76 -20.85
CA ARG A 476 27.12 -6.44 -22.04
C ARG A 476 26.46 -5.46 -23.01
N HIS A 477 25.80 -4.43 -22.48
CA HIS A 477 25.02 -3.46 -23.26
C HIS A 477 25.70 -2.09 -23.42
N GLY A 478 27.01 -2.02 -23.20
CA GLY A 478 27.77 -0.76 -23.20
C GLY A 478 27.59 0.08 -24.48
N GLY A 479 27.59 -0.56 -25.66
CA GLY A 479 27.41 0.14 -26.93
C GLY A 479 26.04 0.79 -27.10
N ALA A 480 24.96 0.14 -26.63
CA ALA A 480 23.62 0.72 -26.66
C ALA A 480 23.51 1.92 -25.69
N LEU A 481 24.08 1.77 -24.49
CA LEU A 481 24.13 2.83 -23.47
C LEU A 481 24.94 4.05 -23.93
N ASP A 482 26.03 3.86 -24.67
CA ASP A 482 26.86 4.95 -25.18
C ASP A 482 26.12 5.75 -26.28
N ARG A 483 25.40 5.07 -27.19
CA ARG A 483 24.53 5.74 -28.17
C ARG A 483 23.41 6.53 -27.50
N ALA A 484 22.77 5.93 -26.49
CA ALA A 484 21.70 6.57 -25.73
C ALA A 484 22.16 7.80 -24.96
N THR A 485 23.38 7.73 -24.41
CA THR A 485 24.04 8.88 -23.81
C THR A 485 24.23 9.99 -24.85
N GLY A 486 24.67 9.65 -26.06
CA GLY A 486 24.75 10.58 -27.19
C GLY A 486 23.41 11.26 -27.48
N TYR A 487 22.34 10.47 -27.59
CA TYR A 487 20.97 10.96 -27.78
C TYR A 487 20.54 11.96 -26.69
N LEU A 488 20.67 11.59 -25.41
CA LEU A 488 20.28 12.47 -24.29
C LEU A 488 21.11 13.77 -24.26
N THR A 489 22.42 13.69 -24.48
CA THR A 489 23.26 14.90 -24.50
C THR A 489 22.94 15.83 -25.68
N ALA A 490 22.47 15.29 -26.80
CA ALA A 490 22.07 16.08 -27.96
C ALA A 490 20.72 16.79 -27.77
N ILE A 491 19.81 16.20 -26.98
CA ILE A 491 18.46 16.73 -26.77
C ILE A 491 18.35 17.70 -25.59
N ALA A 492 19.29 17.64 -24.64
CA ALA A 492 19.31 18.48 -23.45
C ALA A 492 19.24 19.99 -23.77
N GLY A 493 18.43 20.71 -22.99
CA GLY A 493 18.33 22.16 -23.02
C GLY A 493 19.54 22.85 -22.39
N PRO A 494 19.74 24.16 -22.68
CA PRO A 494 20.85 24.94 -22.12
C PRO A 494 20.74 25.16 -20.60
N ASP A 495 19.53 25.03 -20.04
CA ASP A 495 19.20 25.06 -18.62
C ASP A 495 19.38 23.70 -17.92
N GLY A 496 19.73 22.65 -18.67
CA GLY A 496 19.85 21.28 -18.18
C GLY A 496 18.52 20.53 -18.13
N GLY A 497 17.41 21.15 -18.51
CA GLY A 497 16.11 20.50 -18.64
C GLY A 497 16.02 19.62 -19.90
N PHE A 498 15.17 18.60 -19.86
CA PHE A 498 14.96 17.68 -20.97
C PHE A 498 13.51 17.76 -21.47
N PRO A 499 13.28 17.94 -22.78
CA PRO A 499 11.95 17.86 -23.37
C PRO A 499 11.52 16.40 -23.58
N THR A 500 10.24 16.14 -23.91
CA THR A 500 9.77 14.77 -24.19
C THR A 500 10.29 14.22 -25.52
N TRP A 501 10.25 15.00 -26.60
CA TRP A 501 10.37 14.45 -27.96
C TRP A 501 11.54 15.01 -28.76
N VAL A 502 11.64 16.34 -28.85
CA VAL A 502 12.57 17.01 -29.77
C VAL A 502 13.34 18.09 -29.05
N ARG A 503 14.56 18.37 -29.53
CA ARG A 503 15.41 19.43 -28.99
C ARG A 503 14.75 20.79 -29.17
N GLY A 504 14.84 21.64 -28.15
CA GLY A 504 14.32 23.02 -28.17
C GLY A 504 12.85 23.13 -27.75
N ASP A 505 12.16 22.02 -27.54
CA ASP A 505 10.86 22.00 -26.88
C ASP A 505 10.98 22.35 -25.39
N THR A 506 9.86 22.75 -24.78
CA THR A 506 9.83 23.07 -23.35
C THR A 506 10.27 21.86 -22.52
N PRO A 507 11.25 22.03 -21.61
CA PRO A 507 11.64 20.98 -20.68
C PRO A 507 10.49 20.50 -19.80
N ASP A 508 10.56 19.23 -19.42
CA ASP A 508 9.54 18.54 -18.66
C ASP A 508 10.16 17.87 -17.43
N LEU A 509 9.44 17.87 -16.32
CA LEU A 509 9.94 17.33 -15.05
C LEU A 509 10.28 15.84 -15.15
N ASP A 510 9.35 15.02 -15.64
CA ASP A 510 9.51 13.57 -15.66
C ASP A 510 10.68 13.16 -16.55
N MET A 511 10.83 13.85 -17.68
CA MET A 511 11.93 13.65 -18.64
C MET A 511 13.26 14.05 -18.02
N THR A 512 13.30 15.19 -17.33
CA THR A 512 14.53 15.69 -16.70
C THR A 512 14.98 14.79 -15.55
N ALA A 513 14.04 14.40 -14.68
CA ALA A 513 14.30 13.45 -13.60
C ALA A 513 14.75 12.08 -14.15
N GLY A 514 14.14 11.62 -15.24
CA GLY A 514 14.56 10.39 -15.91
C GLY A 514 15.94 10.45 -16.52
N ALA A 515 16.30 11.56 -17.17
CA ALA A 515 17.64 11.76 -17.70
C ALA A 515 18.70 11.76 -16.61
N VAL A 516 18.40 12.34 -15.44
CA VAL A 516 19.29 12.26 -14.26
C VAL A 516 19.51 10.81 -13.84
N LEU A 517 18.42 10.03 -13.69
CA LEU A 517 18.50 8.62 -13.28
C LEU A 517 19.25 7.74 -14.29
N ALA A 518 18.98 7.93 -15.58
CA ALA A 518 19.63 7.20 -16.66
C ALA A 518 21.13 7.50 -16.78
N LEU A 519 21.54 8.75 -16.54
CA LEU A 519 22.95 9.17 -16.66
C LEU A 519 23.74 9.01 -15.36
N ALA A 520 23.07 8.81 -14.22
CA ALA A 520 23.68 8.69 -12.90
C ALA A 520 24.79 7.63 -12.79
N PRO A 521 24.67 6.42 -13.37
CA PRO A 521 25.75 5.41 -13.33
C PRO A 521 27.07 5.86 -13.96
N ARG A 522 27.06 6.96 -14.73
CA ARG A 522 28.24 7.55 -15.39
C ARG A 522 28.37 9.06 -15.09
N ALA A 523 27.91 9.49 -13.92
CA ALA A 523 27.78 10.90 -13.56
C ALA A 523 29.04 11.76 -13.80
N ALA A 524 30.24 11.21 -13.57
CA ALA A 524 31.50 11.91 -13.78
C ALA A 524 31.70 12.42 -15.23
N ARG A 525 31.08 11.81 -16.23
CA ARG A 525 31.16 12.26 -17.63
C ARG A 525 30.19 13.41 -17.96
N HIS A 526 29.21 13.67 -17.08
CA HIS A 526 28.07 14.54 -17.35
C HIS A 526 27.81 15.53 -16.20
N GLU A 527 28.79 15.79 -15.35
CA GLU A 527 28.63 16.56 -14.10
C GLU A 527 27.92 17.91 -14.30
N ARG A 528 28.33 18.68 -15.31
CA ARG A 528 27.70 19.99 -15.61
C ARG A 528 26.22 19.86 -16.01
N LEU A 529 25.92 18.89 -16.86
CA LEU A 529 24.55 18.62 -17.33
C LEU A 529 23.66 18.14 -16.19
N LEU A 530 24.16 17.19 -15.39
CA LEU A 530 23.45 16.66 -14.22
C LEU A 530 23.22 17.71 -13.15
N THR A 531 24.17 18.63 -12.94
CA THR A 531 24.00 19.75 -12.01
C THR A 531 22.88 20.69 -12.46
N GLY A 532 22.82 21.01 -13.76
CA GLY A 532 21.72 21.80 -14.33
C GLY A 532 20.36 21.09 -14.23
N ALA A 533 20.32 19.80 -14.58
CA ALA A 533 19.11 18.98 -14.50
C ALA A 533 18.59 18.84 -13.06
N LEU A 534 19.47 18.63 -12.07
CA LEU A 534 19.09 18.62 -10.66
C LEU A 534 18.56 19.98 -10.19
N ALA A 535 19.18 21.08 -10.63
CA ALA A 535 18.68 22.42 -10.32
C ALA A 535 17.27 22.62 -10.90
N PHE A 536 17.04 22.19 -12.14
CA PHE A 536 15.72 22.20 -12.76
C PHE A 536 14.68 21.43 -11.95
N VAL A 537 14.98 20.19 -11.53
CA VAL A 537 14.08 19.38 -10.69
C VAL A 537 13.77 20.07 -9.36
N LEU A 538 14.78 20.67 -8.71
CA LEU A 538 14.60 21.41 -7.46
C LEU A 538 13.73 22.66 -7.64
N ASP A 539 13.94 23.39 -8.73
CA ASP A 539 13.23 24.65 -9.02
C ASP A 539 11.78 24.39 -9.48
N ALA A 540 11.50 23.19 -9.98
CA ALA A 540 10.16 22.74 -10.35
C ALA A 540 9.27 22.33 -9.15
N GLN A 541 9.84 22.22 -7.93
CA GLN A 541 9.04 21.81 -6.77
C GLN A 541 8.12 22.94 -6.28
N HIS A 542 6.85 22.62 -6.07
CA HIS A 542 5.89 23.52 -5.45
C HIS A 542 6.16 23.68 -3.94
N PRO A 543 5.70 24.79 -3.31
CA PRO A 543 5.93 25.03 -1.88
C PRO A 543 5.40 23.94 -0.94
N ASP A 544 4.34 23.24 -1.35
CA ASP A 544 3.71 22.14 -0.60
C ASP A 544 4.44 20.79 -0.74
N GLY A 545 5.57 20.75 -1.47
CA GLY A 545 6.36 19.55 -1.70
C GLY A 545 5.92 18.71 -2.91
N THR A 546 4.89 19.16 -3.64
CA THR A 546 4.42 18.52 -4.87
C THR A 546 5.18 19.00 -6.10
N PHE A 547 4.86 18.42 -7.24
CA PHE A 547 5.45 18.72 -8.53
C PHE A 547 4.38 18.73 -9.63
N GLU A 548 4.68 19.29 -10.81
CA GLU A 548 3.80 19.18 -11.98
C GLU A 548 3.63 17.71 -12.39
N ARG A 549 2.37 17.27 -12.47
CA ARG A 549 1.97 15.89 -12.79
C ARG A 549 1.92 15.70 -14.31
N SER A 550 3.09 15.66 -14.95
CA SER A 550 3.20 15.77 -16.41
C SER A 550 2.48 14.66 -17.18
N TRP A 551 3.02 13.43 -17.16
CA TRP A 551 2.48 12.27 -17.89
C TRP A 551 1.69 11.31 -17.01
N THR A 552 1.41 11.74 -15.77
CA THR A 552 0.70 11.02 -14.71
C THR A 552 -0.40 11.91 -14.14
N VAL A 553 -1.48 11.34 -13.61
CA VAL A 553 -2.45 12.09 -12.79
C VAL A 553 -2.15 11.97 -11.29
N SER A 554 -1.29 11.03 -10.89
CA SER A 554 -0.91 10.78 -9.50
C SER A 554 0.18 11.72 -9.00
N GLU A 555 -0.08 12.36 -7.87
CA GLU A 555 0.91 13.15 -7.13
C GLU A 555 2.09 12.27 -6.65
N SER A 556 1.78 11.06 -6.18
CA SER A 556 2.78 10.10 -5.68
C SER A 556 3.77 9.67 -6.75
N SER A 557 3.30 9.51 -7.99
CA SER A 557 4.14 9.20 -9.16
C SER A 557 5.18 10.29 -9.43
N ALA A 558 4.74 11.55 -9.50
CA ALA A 558 5.61 12.70 -9.76
C ALA A 558 6.63 12.89 -8.62
N ILE A 559 6.19 12.73 -7.36
CA ILE A 559 7.07 12.78 -6.19
C ILE A 559 8.13 11.66 -6.26
N LEU A 560 7.74 10.42 -6.55
CA LEU A 560 8.66 9.29 -6.66
C LEU A 560 9.75 9.58 -7.68
N ARG A 561 9.36 9.99 -8.89
CA ARG A 561 10.31 10.23 -9.98
C ARG A 561 11.30 11.35 -9.65
N ALA A 562 10.81 12.46 -9.08
CA ALA A 562 11.65 13.59 -8.70
C ALA A 562 12.61 13.24 -7.53
N VAL A 563 12.10 12.61 -6.46
CA VAL A 563 12.93 12.24 -5.31
C VAL A 563 14.00 11.21 -5.68
N ASP A 564 13.68 10.25 -6.55
CA ASP A 564 14.67 9.31 -7.07
C ASP A 564 15.81 10.03 -7.79
N ALA A 565 15.48 10.98 -8.68
CA ALA A 565 16.48 11.76 -9.40
C ALA A 565 17.36 12.58 -8.47
N LEU A 566 16.77 13.24 -7.46
CA LEU A 566 17.51 14.07 -6.51
C LEU A 566 18.57 13.28 -5.70
N HIS A 567 18.36 11.97 -5.52
CA HIS A 567 19.28 11.08 -4.79
C HIS A 567 20.09 10.15 -5.70
N ALA A 568 19.98 10.30 -7.03
CA ALA A 568 20.62 9.40 -7.99
C ALA A 568 22.14 9.60 -8.11
N VAL A 569 22.62 10.83 -7.87
CA VAL A 569 24.04 11.20 -8.08
C VAL A 569 24.68 11.75 -6.81
N PRO A 570 25.95 11.41 -6.51
CA PRO A 570 26.67 12.01 -5.40
C PRO A 570 26.84 13.53 -5.60
N VAL A 571 26.50 14.33 -4.59
CA VAL A 571 26.55 15.79 -4.66
C VAL A 571 27.71 16.33 -3.83
N ALA A 572 28.68 16.97 -4.48
CA ALA A 572 29.85 17.54 -3.80
C ALA A 572 29.57 18.89 -3.09
N SER A 573 28.54 19.62 -3.53
CA SER A 573 28.19 20.93 -2.98
C SER A 573 27.26 20.79 -1.77
N ALA A 574 27.73 21.22 -0.59
CA ALA A 574 26.92 21.23 0.64
C ALA A 574 25.62 22.04 0.47
N ARG A 575 25.65 23.14 -0.29
CA ARG A 575 24.45 23.95 -0.58
C ARG A 575 23.42 23.18 -1.39
N LEU A 576 23.86 22.43 -2.41
CA LEU A 576 22.96 21.64 -3.24
C LEU A 576 22.42 20.43 -2.48
N ALA A 577 23.25 19.76 -1.67
CA ALA A 577 22.84 18.68 -0.78
C ALA A 577 21.76 19.15 0.23
N ALA A 578 21.92 20.33 0.84
CA ALA A 578 20.92 20.92 1.73
C ALA A 578 19.60 21.23 1.01
N ARG A 579 19.66 21.73 -0.24
CA ARG A 579 18.44 21.95 -1.06
C ARG A 579 17.72 20.64 -1.37
N ILE A 580 18.45 19.58 -1.71
CA ILE A 580 17.92 18.24 -1.97
C ILE A 580 17.25 17.65 -0.73
N ALA A 581 17.91 17.74 0.43
CA ALA A 581 17.36 17.27 1.68
C ALA A 581 16.06 18.02 2.03
N ALA A 582 16.04 19.35 1.88
CA ALA A 582 14.84 20.15 2.13
C ALA A 582 13.69 19.83 1.16
N ALA A 583 14.00 19.64 -0.13
CA ALA A 583 13.00 19.24 -1.12
C ALA A 583 12.42 17.85 -0.81
N THR A 584 13.29 16.89 -0.47
CA THR A 584 12.88 15.53 -0.08
C THR A 584 11.99 15.55 1.16
N ALA A 585 12.38 16.32 2.18
CA ALA A 585 11.61 16.45 3.42
C ALA A 585 10.20 17.01 3.17
N ARG A 586 10.04 17.99 2.27
CA ARG A 586 8.71 18.50 1.88
C ARG A 586 7.87 17.44 1.21
N SER A 587 8.42 16.69 0.26
CA SER A 587 7.68 15.62 -0.43
C SER A 587 7.32 14.46 0.50
N VAL A 588 8.22 14.06 1.41
CA VAL A 588 7.90 13.05 2.44
C VAL A 588 6.80 13.57 3.37
N THR A 589 6.91 14.81 3.84
CA THR A 589 5.87 15.43 4.70
C THR A 589 4.53 15.45 3.98
N ARG A 590 4.52 15.77 2.68
CA ARG A 590 3.32 15.76 1.85
C ARG A 590 2.69 14.38 1.78
N LEU A 591 3.46 13.34 1.43
CA LEU A 591 2.95 11.97 1.38
C LEU A 591 2.42 11.50 2.74
N LEU A 592 3.12 11.79 3.83
CA LEU A 592 2.66 11.44 5.18
C LEU A 592 1.36 12.16 5.56
N ALA A 593 1.22 13.44 5.19
CA ALA A 593 0.03 14.23 5.46
C ALA A 593 -1.19 13.82 4.63
N THR A 594 -0.98 13.21 3.47
CA THR A 594 -2.05 12.82 2.53
C THR A 594 -2.35 11.32 2.53
N GLN A 595 -1.70 10.53 3.39
CA GLN A 595 -2.03 9.11 3.55
C GLN A 595 -3.43 8.96 4.15
N HIS A 596 -4.28 8.17 3.48
CA HIS A 596 -5.64 7.94 3.93
C HIS A 596 -5.69 7.04 5.17
N PRO A 597 -6.81 7.04 5.93
CA PRO A 597 -6.99 6.15 7.08
C PRO A 597 -6.84 4.66 6.75
N ASP A 598 -7.24 4.22 5.56
CA ASP A 598 -7.13 2.85 5.07
C ASP A 598 -5.70 2.43 4.69
N GLY A 599 -4.74 3.36 4.76
CA GLY A 599 -3.32 3.13 4.51
C GLY A 599 -2.87 3.45 3.10
N GLY A 600 -3.78 3.75 2.17
CA GLY A 600 -3.45 4.06 0.78
C GLY A 600 -3.29 5.55 0.48
N TRP A 601 -3.08 5.84 -0.81
CA TRP A 601 -3.17 7.16 -1.42
C TRP A 601 -4.02 7.07 -2.69
N GLY A 602 -4.79 8.13 -2.97
CA GLY A 602 -5.39 8.35 -4.28
C GLY A 602 -4.47 9.17 -5.20
N GLN A 603 -4.91 9.38 -6.45
CA GLN A 603 -4.20 10.19 -7.44
C GLN A 603 -3.99 11.64 -6.95
N LEU A 604 -4.99 12.18 -6.24
CA LEU A 604 -4.94 13.39 -5.43
C LEU A 604 -5.35 13.09 -3.98
N PRO A 605 -5.08 14.00 -3.02
CA PRO A 605 -5.42 13.76 -1.62
C PRO A 605 -6.90 13.52 -1.35
N ASP A 606 -7.79 14.10 -2.15
CA ASP A 606 -9.25 13.97 -1.99
C ASP A 606 -9.82 12.78 -2.79
N ASP A 607 -9.04 12.18 -3.69
CA ASP A 607 -9.46 11.03 -4.48
C ASP A 607 -9.37 9.76 -3.62
N PRO A 608 -10.30 8.78 -3.77
CA PRO A 608 -10.20 7.51 -3.07
C PRO A 608 -8.85 6.83 -3.27
N SER A 609 -8.38 6.15 -2.22
CA SER A 609 -7.11 5.42 -2.31
C SER A 609 -7.13 4.36 -3.41
N ASP A 610 -6.06 4.31 -4.19
CA ASP A 610 -5.85 3.36 -5.28
C ASP A 610 -4.51 2.61 -5.18
N VAL A 611 -4.40 1.47 -5.87
CA VAL A 611 -3.22 0.60 -5.80
C VAL A 611 -1.97 1.29 -6.35
N LEU A 612 -2.08 1.94 -7.51
CA LEU A 612 -0.94 2.47 -8.23
C LEU A 612 -0.33 3.68 -7.52
N SER A 613 -1.15 4.64 -7.07
CA SER A 613 -0.72 5.79 -6.27
C SER A 613 -0.12 5.36 -4.94
N THR A 614 -0.69 4.34 -4.29
CA THR A 614 -0.13 3.76 -3.06
C THR A 614 1.22 3.09 -3.31
N ALA A 615 1.32 2.25 -4.34
CA ALA A 615 2.55 1.57 -4.70
C ALA A 615 3.67 2.53 -5.12
N GLN A 616 3.34 3.70 -5.66
CA GLN A 616 4.29 4.75 -6.00
C GLN A 616 4.78 5.54 -4.77
N ALA A 617 3.94 5.72 -3.74
CA ALA A 617 4.34 6.38 -2.49
C ALA A 617 5.31 5.53 -1.65
N VAL A 618 5.12 4.21 -1.63
CA VAL A 618 5.87 3.26 -0.77
C VAL A 618 7.39 3.36 -0.93
N PRO A 619 7.99 3.32 -2.15
CA PRO A 619 9.44 3.37 -2.28
C PRO A 619 10.07 4.67 -1.76
N VAL A 620 9.34 5.79 -1.80
CA VAL A 620 9.82 7.07 -1.23
C VAL A 620 9.84 6.97 0.30
N LEU A 621 8.72 6.53 0.89
CA LEU A 621 8.59 6.42 2.34
C LEU A 621 9.49 5.32 2.93
N ALA A 622 9.70 4.22 2.22
CA ALA A 622 10.60 3.16 2.65
C ALA A 622 12.07 3.61 2.74
N ARG A 623 12.47 4.63 1.97
CA ARG A 623 13.84 5.17 2.00
C ARG A 623 13.99 6.39 2.91
N HIS A 624 12.98 7.24 2.96
CA HIS A 624 13.08 8.60 3.52
C HIS A 624 11.97 8.93 4.52
N GLY A 625 10.95 8.09 4.66
CA GLY A 625 9.79 8.27 5.53
C GLY A 625 9.75 7.29 6.70
N ASP A 626 8.60 7.15 7.34
CA ASP A 626 8.46 6.28 8.51
C ASP A 626 8.00 4.85 8.13
N PRO A 627 8.49 3.82 8.84
CA PRO A 627 8.10 2.43 8.58
C PRO A 627 6.61 2.11 8.83
N ILE A 628 5.88 2.91 9.61
CA ILE A 628 4.47 2.65 9.95
C ILE A 628 3.60 2.98 8.74
N SER A 629 3.80 4.14 8.13
CA SER A 629 3.12 4.52 6.90
C SER A 629 3.41 3.54 5.77
N VAL A 630 4.65 3.04 5.67
CA VAL A 630 5.01 1.96 4.73
C VAL A 630 4.26 0.67 5.03
N SER A 631 4.17 0.25 6.30
CA SER A 631 3.44 -0.96 6.68
C SER A 631 1.93 -0.85 6.41
N ARG A 632 1.32 0.31 6.67
CA ARG A 632 -0.10 0.57 6.34
C ARG A 632 -0.35 0.51 4.84
N ALA A 633 0.55 1.06 4.04
CA ALA A 633 0.50 1.01 2.59
C ALA A 633 0.64 -0.41 2.04
N VAL A 634 1.58 -1.20 2.57
CA VAL A 634 1.74 -2.61 2.19
C VAL A 634 0.49 -3.42 2.53
N THR A 635 -0.10 -3.19 3.70
CA THR A 635 -1.38 -3.81 4.09
C THR A 635 -2.50 -3.44 3.10
N TYR A 636 -2.62 -2.15 2.77
CA TYR A 636 -3.59 -1.67 1.78
C TYR A 636 -3.44 -2.39 0.43
N LEU A 637 -2.19 -2.53 -0.04
CA LEU A 637 -1.87 -3.20 -1.30
C LEU A 637 -2.28 -4.67 -1.23
N LEU A 638 -1.74 -5.43 -0.27
CA LEU A 638 -1.97 -6.88 -0.19
C LEU A 638 -3.45 -7.25 0.02
N ALA A 639 -4.24 -6.40 0.69
CA ALA A 639 -5.69 -6.58 0.81
C ALA A 639 -6.45 -6.46 -0.53
N ARG A 640 -5.82 -5.88 -1.55
CA ARG A 640 -6.36 -5.69 -2.91
C ARG A 640 -5.70 -6.60 -3.95
N GLN A 641 -4.94 -7.60 -3.50
CA GLN A 641 -4.39 -8.60 -4.41
C GLN A 641 -5.52 -9.48 -4.94
N ASP A 642 -5.63 -9.57 -6.26
CA ASP A 642 -6.61 -10.40 -6.95
C ASP A 642 -6.28 -11.90 -6.76
N ALA A 643 -7.26 -12.77 -6.99
CA ALA A 643 -7.13 -14.21 -6.74
C ALA A 643 -6.04 -14.89 -7.61
N ASP A 644 -5.71 -14.29 -8.76
CA ASP A 644 -4.63 -14.72 -9.65
C ASP A 644 -3.26 -14.14 -9.27
N GLY A 645 -3.20 -13.30 -8.24
CA GLY A 645 -2.01 -12.65 -7.72
C GLY A 645 -1.75 -11.25 -8.28
N GLY A 646 -2.54 -10.78 -9.25
CA GLY A 646 -2.41 -9.45 -9.85
C GLY A 646 -3.09 -8.34 -9.03
N PHE A 647 -3.10 -7.14 -9.59
CA PHE A 647 -3.72 -5.95 -9.01
C PHE A 647 -4.43 -5.11 -10.06
N THR A 648 -5.54 -4.50 -9.66
CA THR A 648 -6.30 -3.55 -10.48
C THR A 648 -6.20 -2.14 -9.91
N SER A 649 -6.05 -1.13 -10.78
CA SER A 649 -6.01 0.29 -10.38
C SER A 649 -6.68 1.19 -11.42
N PRO A 650 -7.13 2.42 -11.06
CA PRO A 650 -7.53 3.42 -12.03
C PRO A 650 -6.36 3.84 -12.94
N PRO A 651 -6.66 4.34 -14.16
CA PRO A 651 -5.64 4.79 -15.10
C PRO A 651 -4.80 5.95 -14.54
N ASP A 652 -3.48 5.80 -14.51
CA ASP A 652 -2.54 6.85 -14.07
C ASP A 652 -1.93 7.65 -15.24
N GLN A 653 -1.65 7.00 -16.37
CA GLN A 653 -0.99 7.65 -17.50
C GLN A 653 -1.95 8.57 -18.26
N VAL A 654 -1.45 9.66 -18.85
CA VAL A 654 -2.27 10.61 -19.63
C VAL A 654 -1.73 10.89 -21.04
N GLY A 655 -2.60 10.91 -22.04
CA GLY A 655 -2.23 11.16 -23.44
C GLY A 655 -3.42 11.16 -24.42
N PRO A 656 -3.59 12.16 -25.29
CA PRO A 656 -3.06 13.52 -25.18
C PRO A 656 -3.50 14.18 -23.87
N ARG A 657 -2.61 14.92 -23.21
CA ARG A 657 -2.86 15.48 -21.87
C ARG A 657 -4.08 16.43 -21.84
N PRO A 658 -5.02 16.27 -20.89
CA PRO A 658 -4.92 15.46 -19.66
C PRO A 658 -5.74 14.14 -19.71
N LEU A 659 -6.00 13.55 -20.88
CA LEU A 659 -6.90 12.40 -21.00
C LEU A 659 -6.22 11.10 -20.50
N PRO A 660 -6.74 10.43 -19.46
CA PRO A 660 -6.14 9.22 -18.95
C PRO A 660 -6.19 8.04 -19.95
N PHE A 661 -5.23 7.13 -19.85
CA PHE A 661 -5.22 5.82 -20.51
C PHE A 661 -4.50 4.82 -19.60
N ASP A 662 -4.73 3.53 -19.84
CA ASP A 662 -4.36 2.49 -18.88
C ASP A 662 -3.66 1.30 -19.55
N TYR A 663 -2.63 0.81 -18.87
CA TYR A 663 -2.02 -0.50 -19.08
C TYR A 663 -2.06 -1.22 -17.73
N PRO A 664 -2.99 -2.19 -17.54
CA PRO A 664 -3.24 -2.82 -16.25
C PRO A 664 -1.99 -3.35 -15.55
N VAL A 665 -1.02 -3.88 -16.31
CA VAL A 665 0.23 -4.44 -15.76
C VAL A 665 1.02 -3.42 -14.93
N LEU A 666 0.80 -2.12 -15.10
CA LEU A 666 1.51 -1.09 -14.31
C LEU A 666 1.19 -1.16 -12.82
N ALA A 667 -0.05 -1.50 -12.46
CA ALA A 667 -0.43 -1.71 -11.06
C ALA A 667 0.43 -2.83 -10.44
N ASP A 668 0.63 -3.92 -11.18
CA ASP A 668 1.45 -5.06 -10.76
C ASP A 668 2.93 -4.69 -10.64
N LEU A 669 3.49 -4.01 -11.64
CA LEU A 669 4.92 -3.68 -11.68
C LEU A 669 5.33 -2.70 -10.57
N HIS A 670 4.50 -1.68 -10.33
CA HIS A 670 4.72 -0.74 -9.24
C HIS A 670 4.49 -1.40 -7.88
N THR A 671 3.48 -2.27 -7.75
CA THR A 671 3.23 -3.00 -6.50
C THR A 671 4.37 -3.97 -6.18
N LEU A 672 4.91 -4.68 -7.17
CA LEU A 672 6.10 -5.52 -6.99
C LEU A 672 7.27 -4.68 -6.48
N SER A 673 7.50 -3.52 -7.08
CA SER A 673 8.56 -2.59 -6.65
C SER A 673 8.34 -2.09 -5.22
N ALA A 674 7.09 -1.73 -4.88
CA ALA A 674 6.68 -1.29 -3.55
C ALA A 674 6.96 -2.38 -2.50
N LEU A 675 6.43 -3.59 -2.69
CA LEU A 675 6.58 -4.71 -1.78
C LEU A 675 8.04 -5.13 -1.57
N ARG A 676 8.88 -4.99 -2.62
CA ARG A 676 10.33 -5.21 -2.53
C ARG A 676 11.07 -4.12 -1.78
N SER A 677 10.67 -2.87 -1.99
CA SER A 677 11.29 -1.70 -1.34
C SER A 677 10.94 -1.65 0.14
N ALA A 678 9.76 -2.14 0.51
CA ALA A 678 9.24 -2.22 1.87
C ALA A 678 9.89 -3.34 2.71
N ARG A 679 11.16 -3.72 2.44
CA ARG A 679 11.84 -4.81 3.16
C ARG A 679 11.64 -4.64 4.66
N LEU A 680 10.95 -5.62 5.25
CA LEU A 680 10.99 -5.87 6.68
C LEU A 680 12.47 -6.13 7.04
N PRO A 681 12.97 -5.61 8.16
CA PRO A 681 14.39 -5.67 8.48
C PRO A 681 14.91 -7.11 8.54
N ASP A 682 15.73 -7.48 7.55
CA ASP A 682 16.65 -8.61 7.60
C ASP A 682 17.93 -8.23 8.35
N ASP A 683 18.42 -9.16 9.16
CA ASP A 683 19.33 -9.01 10.31
C ASP A 683 20.81 -8.68 10.00
N THR A 684 21.19 -8.09 8.84
CA THR A 684 22.65 -8.02 8.49
C THR A 684 23.20 -6.82 7.70
N ALA A 685 22.44 -5.80 7.28
CA ALA A 685 23.02 -4.70 6.50
C ALA A 685 23.10 -3.37 7.26
N THR A 686 24.28 -3.08 7.82
CA THR A 686 24.69 -1.75 8.30
C THR A 686 24.66 -0.73 7.14
N ARG A 687 23.65 0.14 7.11
CA ARG A 687 23.69 1.36 6.29
C ARG A 687 24.33 2.49 7.10
N THR A 688 25.44 3.00 6.60
CA THR A 688 26.15 4.15 7.17
C THR A 688 25.26 5.41 7.08
N PRO A 689 25.02 6.13 8.19
CA PRO A 689 24.32 7.40 8.13
C PRO A 689 25.18 8.45 7.42
N VAL A 690 24.60 9.12 6.44
CA VAL A 690 25.20 10.30 5.79
C VAL A 690 25.13 11.46 6.77
N THR A 691 26.28 11.86 7.30
CA THR A 691 26.44 13.05 8.15
C THR A 691 26.42 14.30 7.26
N LEU A 692 25.56 15.28 7.56
CA LEU A 692 25.53 16.57 6.85
C LEU A 692 26.64 17.49 7.40
N PRO A 693 27.43 18.19 6.55
CA PRO A 693 28.41 19.15 7.01
C PRO A 693 27.72 20.47 7.41
N GLY A 694 27.86 20.84 8.68
CA GLY A 694 27.44 22.15 9.18
C GLY A 694 28.25 23.31 8.56
N PRO A 695 27.67 24.51 8.43
CA PRO A 695 28.38 25.67 7.89
C PRO A 695 29.49 26.12 8.84
N SER A 696 30.72 26.28 8.33
CA SER A 696 31.77 27.01 9.04
C SER A 696 31.39 28.49 9.18
N PRO A 697 31.51 29.08 10.38
CA PRO A 697 31.24 30.50 10.57
C PRO A 697 32.41 31.35 10.05
N ALA A 698 32.12 32.37 9.26
CA ALA A 698 33.06 33.44 8.95
C ALA A 698 33.22 34.37 10.17
N SER A 699 34.44 34.87 10.34
CA SER A 699 34.92 35.62 11.49
C SER A 699 34.31 37.02 11.66
N GLU A 700 33.99 37.39 12.90
CA GLU A 700 34.10 38.77 13.40
C GLU A 700 34.81 38.78 14.77
N SER A 701 35.54 39.88 15.04
CA SER A 701 36.60 40.02 16.05
C SER A 701 36.10 40.64 17.38
N PRO A 702 36.94 40.94 18.41
CA PRO A 702 36.70 40.54 19.80
C PRO A 702 36.07 41.63 20.68
N GLY A 703 35.07 41.26 21.49
CA GLY A 703 34.41 42.16 22.44
C GLY A 703 34.10 41.54 23.81
N LYS A 704 35.01 41.79 24.77
CA LYS A 704 34.94 41.76 26.27
C LYS A 704 34.12 40.70 27.03
N PRO A 705 34.63 40.19 28.17
CA PRO A 705 33.99 39.12 28.93
C PRO A 705 32.75 39.62 29.68
N ARG A 706 31.58 39.04 29.41
CA ARG A 706 30.41 39.15 30.29
C ARG A 706 30.24 37.86 31.09
N LYS A 707 30.09 38.03 32.40
CA LYS A 707 29.76 37.00 33.40
C LYS A 707 28.53 36.16 32.96
N PRO A 708 28.44 34.88 33.36
CA PRO A 708 27.50 33.93 32.80
C PRO A 708 26.06 34.29 33.19
N ALA A 709 25.23 34.56 32.19
CA ALA A 709 23.79 34.40 32.31
C ALA A 709 23.48 32.91 32.22
N ARG A 710 22.47 32.42 32.95
CA ARG A 710 21.96 31.04 32.81
C ARG A 710 21.68 30.77 31.33
N ALA A 711 22.52 29.96 30.69
CA ALA A 711 22.30 29.54 29.32
C ALA A 711 21.01 28.69 29.28
N GLY A 712 20.12 29.00 28.34
CA GLY A 712 19.00 28.11 28.01
C GLY A 712 19.52 26.75 27.52
N ALA A 713 18.63 25.76 27.47
CA ALA A 713 18.95 24.44 26.97
C ALA A 713 19.50 24.54 25.52
N ASP A 714 20.70 24.00 25.28
CA ASP A 714 21.37 24.03 23.97
C ASP A 714 20.84 22.89 23.09
N TRP A 715 19.61 23.07 22.60
CA TRP A 715 18.94 22.08 21.74
C TRP A 715 19.73 21.73 20.48
N PRO A 716 20.39 22.68 19.78
CA PRO A 716 21.26 22.35 18.66
C PRO A 716 22.44 21.44 19.05
N ALA A 717 23.04 21.63 20.23
CA ALA A 717 24.10 20.75 20.70
C ALA A 717 23.59 19.34 21.00
N LEU A 718 22.40 19.21 21.59
CA LEU A 718 21.75 17.90 21.74
C LEU A 718 21.48 17.27 20.37
N GLU A 719 20.84 17.99 19.45
CA GLU A 719 20.53 17.51 18.09
C GLU A 719 21.79 17.01 17.36
N ALA A 720 22.90 17.73 17.46
CA ALA A 720 24.17 17.33 16.87
C ALA A 720 24.81 16.09 17.52
N GLY A 721 24.50 15.81 18.79
CA GLY A 721 24.99 14.64 19.55
C GLY A 721 24.16 13.38 19.35
N LEU A 722 22.95 13.50 18.78
CA LEU A 722 22.05 12.38 18.53
C LEU A 722 22.25 11.80 17.13
N ARG A 723 22.14 10.47 17.02
CA ARG A 723 22.00 9.78 15.73
C ARG A 723 20.55 9.62 15.30
N GLY A 724 19.65 9.63 16.28
CA GLY A 724 18.21 9.66 16.14
C GLY A 724 17.68 11.07 15.86
N VAL A 725 16.36 11.22 16.00
CA VAL A 725 15.66 12.45 15.61
C VAL A 725 15.33 13.28 16.84
N LEU A 726 15.58 14.59 16.79
CA LEU A 726 15.06 15.56 17.74
C LEU A 726 14.00 16.43 17.05
N LEU A 727 12.76 16.37 17.55
CA LEU A 727 11.65 17.19 17.07
C LEU A 727 11.36 18.34 18.06
N ARG A 728 11.15 19.53 17.54
CA ARG A 728 10.89 20.79 18.23
C ARG A 728 9.67 21.50 17.63
N PRO A 729 9.00 22.41 18.36
CA PRO A 729 7.73 23.02 17.95
C PRO A 729 7.68 23.63 16.55
N GLU A 730 8.81 24.06 16.01
CA GLU A 730 8.95 24.62 14.67
C GLU A 730 8.92 23.58 13.52
N GLN A 731 9.06 22.29 13.82
CA GLN A 731 9.09 21.22 12.82
C GLN A 731 7.69 20.63 12.59
N ALA A 732 7.28 20.43 11.33
CA ALA A 732 5.93 19.99 10.98
C ALA A 732 5.51 18.65 11.64
N ALA A 733 6.45 17.72 11.81
CA ALA A 733 6.21 16.41 12.45
C ALA A 733 5.93 16.51 13.97
N TYR A 734 6.26 17.63 14.62
CA TYR A 734 6.14 17.81 16.06
C TYR A 734 4.68 17.73 16.54
N GLU A 735 3.74 18.31 15.80
CA GLU A 735 2.32 18.34 16.19
C GLU A 735 1.73 16.95 16.34
N GLN A 736 2.18 15.98 15.53
CA GLN A 736 1.76 14.58 15.64
C GLN A 736 2.57 13.84 16.70
N ALA A 737 3.89 14.06 16.75
CA ALA A 737 4.80 13.37 17.67
C ALA A 737 4.45 13.60 19.16
N ARG A 738 3.96 14.80 19.50
CA ARG A 738 3.61 15.16 20.88
C ARG A 738 2.35 14.45 21.41
N LEU A 739 1.50 13.92 20.53
CA LEU A 739 0.19 13.38 20.88
C LEU A 739 0.31 12.05 21.61
N LEU A 740 -0.46 11.87 22.70
CA LEU A 740 -0.54 10.62 23.48
C LEU A 740 -1.76 9.79 23.07
N VAL A 741 -1.91 8.57 23.60
CA VAL A 741 -3.16 7.79 23.38
C VAL A 741 -4.36 8.49 24.03
N ASN A 742 -4.17 9.07 25.21
CA ASN A 742 -5.20 9.82 25.92
C ASN A 742 -5.24 11.29 25.45
N GLN A 743 -6.29 11.66 24.71
CA GLN A 743 -6.46 13.00 24.13
C GLN A 743 -6.60 14.11 25.19
N ARG A 744 -6.92 13.77 26.45
CA ARG A 744 -6.98 14.72 27.57
C ARG A 744 -5.70 15.55 27.72
N PHE A 745 -4.58 15.04 27.24
CA PHE A 745 -3.27 15.66 27.38
C PHE A 745 -2.74 16.30 26.08
N ASP A 746 -3.59 16.45 25.06
CA ASP A 746 -3.21 17.07 23.77
C ASP A 746 -2.90 18.56 23.89
N GLY A 747 -3.19 19.21 25.03
CA GLY A 747 -2.74 20.57 25.29
C GLY A 747 -1.24 20.68 25.61
N ILE A 748 -0.57 19.58 25.98
CA ILE A 748 0.82 19.61 26.44
C ILE A 748 1.77 19.72 25.23
N ARG A 749 2.71 20.66 25.34
CA ARG A 749 3.69 20.98 24.30
C ARG A 749 5.12 20.88 24.87
N PRO A 750 5.79 19.73 24.72
CA PRO A 750 7.21 19.58 25.05
C PRO A 750 8.10 20.61 24.35
N GLN A 751 9.23 20.98 24.97
CA GLN A 751 10.23 21.80 24.29
C GLN A 751 10.95 21.01 23.18
N ALA A 752 11.12 19.70 23.38
CA ALA A 752 11.64 18.80 22.36
C ALA A 752 11.17 17.36 22.59
N ILE A 753 11.18 16.55 21.54
CA ILE A 753 10.87 15.11 21.55
C ILE A 753 12.02 14.40 20.84
N ALA A 754 12.75 13.56 21.56
CA ALA A 754 13.84 12.76 21.02
C ALA A 754 13.38 11.32 20.75
N TYR A 755 13.63 10.85 19.53
CA TYR A 755 13.54 9.44 19.13
C TYR A 755 14.96 8.88 19.00
N PRO A 756 15.48 8.18 20.02
CA PRO A 756 16.86 7.71 20.02
C PRO A 756 17.07 6.61 18.97
N ALA A 757 18.14 6.66 18.19
CA ALA A 757 18.47 5.57 17.26
C ALA A 757 19.02 4.34 18.00
N ASP A 758 19.69 4.56 19.14
CA ASP A 758 20.23 3.50 19.99
C ASP A 758 20.44 3.97 21.46
N VAL A 759 21.11 3.15 22.25
CA VAL A 759 21.36 3.41 23.68
C VAL A 759 22.24 4.63 23.92
N HIS A 760 23.14 4.97 22.99
CA HIS A 760 23.99 6.16 23.14
C HIS A 760 23.14 7.44 23.13
N ASP A 761 22.16 7.51 22.24
CA ASP A 761 21.26 8.65 22.17
C ASP A 761 20.42 8.80 23.44
N VAL A 762 20.04 7.68 24.06
CA VAL A 762 19.38 7.67 25.37
C VAL A 762 20.30 8.24 26.44
N VAL A 763 21.56 7.79 26.49
CA VAL A 763 22.58 8.34 27.39
C VAL A 763 22.70 9.85 27.19
N GLU A 764 22.70 10.31 25.94
CA GLU A 764 22.91 11.71 25.66
C GLU A 764 21.71 12.59 25.96
N CYS A 765 20.49 12.09 25.75
CA CYS A 765 19.27 12.73 26.23
C CYS A 765 19.24 12.84 27.76
N VAL A 766 19.64 11.77 28.48
CA VAL A 766 19.69 11.75 29.95
C VAL A 766 20.74 12.72 30.48
N ASN A 767 21.95 12.70 29.90
CA ASN A 767 23.03 13.63 30.26
C ASN A 767 22.61 15.07 29.99
N PHE A 768 22.00 15.36 28.84
CA PHE A 768 21.53 16.68 28.49
C PHE A 768 20.45 17.17 29.45
N ALA A 769 19.45 16.35 29.74
CA ALA A 769 18.39 16.71 30.70
C ALA A 769 18.99 17.05 32.07
N ARG A 770 19.96 16.25 32.54
CA ARG A 770 20.69 16.48 33.79
C ARG A 770 21.49 17.78 33.77
N THR A 771 22.35 17.98 32.77
CA THR A 771 23.26 19.15 32.72
C THR A 771 22.51 20.45 32.45
N SER A 772 21.50 20.40 31.58
CA SER A 772 20.69 21.56 31.19
C SER A 772 19.51 21.82 32.14
N ARG A 773 19.28 20.92 33.11
CA ARG A 773 18.16 20.96 34.08
C ARG A 773 16.80 21.09 33.40
N VAL A 774 16.62 20.36 32.31
CA VAL A 774 15.37 20.28 31.56
C VAL A 774 14.55 19.11 32.10
N PRO A 775 13.24 19.28 32.38
CA PRO A 775 12.38 18.17 32.78
C PRO A 775 12.40 17.05 31.73
N LEU A 776 12.60 15.81 32.16
CA LEU A 776 12.67 14.64 31.30
C LEU A 776 11.44 13.75 31.48
N ALA A 777 10.67 13.54 30.42
CA ALA A 777 9.59 12.56 30.39
C ALA A 777 9.99 11.36 29.53
N LEU A 778 9.73 10.15 30.02
CA LEU A 778 10.00 8.93 29.28
C LEU A 778 8.74 8.41 28.61
N ARG A 779 8.85 8.05 27.33
CA ARG A 779 7.73 7.55 26.55
C ARG A 779 8.11 6.24 25.87
N SER A 780 7.26 5.22 26.05
CA SER A 780 7.28 3.98 25.27
C SER A 780 5.95 3.86 24.53
N GLY A 781 4.91 3.30 25.15
CA GLY A 781 3.57 3.16 24.57
C GLY A 781 2.75 4.46 24.43
N GLY A 782 3.04 5.49 25.22
CA GLY A 782 2.19 6.70 25.32
C GLY A 782 0.84 6.46 26.04
N HIS A 783 0.76 5.41 26.86
CA HIS A 783 -0.46 4.88 27.49
C HIS A 783 -0.68 5.33 28.95
N SER A 784 0.11 6.28 29.45
CA SER A 784 -0.06 6.75 30.83
C SER A 784 -1.46 7.36 31.01
N TYR A 785 -2.29 6.78 31.89
CA TYR A 785 -3.63 7.30 32.20
C TYR A 785 -3.57 8.75 32.73
N ALA A 786 -2.50 9.06 33.46
CA ALA A 786 -2.21 10.39 34.00
C ALA A 786 -1.41 11.33 33.08
N GLY A 787 -1.07 10.88 31.86
CA GLY A 787 -0.29 11.70 30.91
C GLY A 787 1.21 11.86 31.24
N TYR A 788 1.79 11.07 32.14
CA TYR A 788 3.18 11.22 32.58
C TYR A 788 4.25 10.74 31.57
N SER A 789 3.82 10.26 30.40
CA SER A 789 4.70 10.02 29.24
C SER A 789 4.88 11.27 28.35
N THR A 790 4.51 12.45 28.84
CA THR A 790 4.80 13.74 28.22
C THR A 790 5.12 14.78 29.30
N GLY A 791 5.57 15.97 28.89
CA GLY A 791 5.91 17.07 29.80
C GLY A 791 6.24 18.36 29.06
N THR A 792 6.72 19.37 29.78
CA THR A 792 7.09 20.67 29.20
C THR A 792 8.56 20.78 28.78
N GLY A 793 9.37 19.75 29.07
CA GLY A 793 10.79 19.70 28.75
C GLY A 793 11.09 18.77 27.56
N LEU A 794 12.04 17.85 27.75
CA LEU A 794 12.41 16.83 26.78
C LEU A 794 11.54 15.59 26.99
N VAL A 795 10.86 15.13 25.94
CA VAL A 795 10.30 13.78 25.89
C VAL A 795 11.32 12.87 25.21
N LEU A 796 11.80 11.86 25.93
CA LEU A 796 12.58 10.78 25.36
C LEU A 796 11.64 9.62 25.01
N ASP A 797 11.31 9.50 23.73
CA ASP A 797 10.43 8.46 23.19
C ASP A 797 11.26 7.28 22.68
N VAL A 798 11.34 6.21 23.47
CA VAL A 798 12.10 4.99 23.13
C VAL A 798 11.38 4.11 22.10
N GLY A 799 10.31 4.57 21.45
CA GLY A 799 9.54 3.83 20.45
C GLY A 799 10.35 3.32 19.26
N SER A 800 11.47 3.96 18.92
CA SER A 800 12.44 3.51 17.91
C SER A 800 13.30 2.33 18.36
N LEU A 801 13.43 2.08 19.67
CA LEU A 801 14.15 0.93 20.22
C LEU A 801 13.21 -0.30 20.24
N ASN A 802 12.77 -0.75 19.07
CA ASN A 802 11.70 -1.73 18.90
C ASN A 802 12.16 -3.11 18.37
N SER A 803 13.43 -3.48 18.59
CA SER A 803 13.94 -4.81 18.23
C SER A 803 13.29 -5.92 19.06
N ALA A 804 13.02 -7.07 18.44
CA ALA A 804 12.52 -8.27 19.11
C ALA A 804 13.35 -9.49 18.69
N ARG A 805 13.84 -10.26 19.67
CA ARG A 805 14.51 -11.55 19.44
C ARG A 805 13.89 -12.60 20.36
N VAL A 806 13.46 -13.72 19.81
CA VAL A 806 12.82 -14.80 20.58
C VAL A 806 13.45 -16.14 20.18
N GLY A 807 13.83 -16.94 21.18
CA GLY A 807 14.47 -18.23 20.98
C GLY A 807 14.98 -18.82 22.30
N ASP A 808 15.24 -20.13 22.35
CA ASP A 808 15.83 -20.83 23.50
C ASP A 808 15.13 -20.56 24.85
N GLY A 809 13.80 -20.44 24.84
CA GLY A 809 12.99 -20.15 26.03
C GLY A 809 13.12 -18.72 26.55
N ARG A 810 13.61 -17.78 25.73
CA ARG A 810 13.85 -16.39 26.07
C ARG A 810 13.27 -15.45 25.01
N ALA A 811 12.92 -14.24 25.45
CA ALA A 811 12.54 -13.14 24.59
C ALA A 811 13.25 -11.85 25.02
N VAL A 812 14.00 -11.24 24.10
CA VAL A 812 14.65 -9.94 24.30
C VAL A 812 13.90 -8.90 23.48
N PHE A 813 13.29 -7.94 24.16
CA PHE A 813 12.55 -6.84 23.56
C PHE A 813 13.23 -5.51 23.86
N GLY A 814 13.40 -4.69 22.83
CA GLY A 814 13.69 -3.27 23.02
C GLY A 814 12.51 -2.57 23.71
N ALA A 815 12.80 -1.52 24.47
CA ALA A 815 11.79 -0.84 25.29
C ALA A 815 10.67 -0.15 24.49
N GLY A 816 10.87 0.06 23.19
CA GLY A 816 9.90 0.60 22.24
C GLY A 816 8.88 -0.41 21.70
N VAL A 817 9.12 -1.71 21.87
CA VAL A 817 8.22 -2.77 21.37
C VAL A 817 6.83 -2.64 21.98
N LYS A 818 5.79 -2.76 21.14
CA LYS A 818 4.38 -2.77 21.56
C LYS A 818 3.89 -4.20 21.81
N GLY A 819 2.90 -4.38 22.69
CA GLY A 819 2.38 -5.68 23.10
C GLY A 819 1.95 -6.57 21.94
N GLY A 820 1.24 -6.00 20.95
CA GLY A 820 0.84 -6.75 19.74
C GLY A 820 2.04 -7.28 18.95
N GLN A 821 3.09 -6.46 18.78
CA GLN A 821 4.33 -6.88 18.10
C GLN A 821 5.04 -8.00 18.88
N ALA A 822 5.09 -7.87 20.22
CA ALA A 822 5.71 -8.88 21.07
C ALA A 822 4.96 -10.22 21.02
N HIS A 823 3.62 -10.22 21.10
CA HIS A 823 2.82 -11.44 21.01
C HIS A 823 2.98 -12.15 19.66
N LEU A 824 3.08 -11.42 18.55
CA LEU A 824 3.34 -11.99 17.23
C LEU A 824 4.75 -12.61 17.15
N ALA A 825 5.78 -11.92 17.65
CA ALA A 825 7.14 -12.43 17.68
C ALA A 825 7.27 -13.70 18.55
N LEU A 826 6.58 -13.73 19.69
CA LEU A 826 6.49 -14.90 20.57
C LEU A 826 5.82 -16.09 19.85
N ALA A 827 4.67 -15.85 19.22
CA ALA A 827 3.92 -16.88 18.51
C ALA A 827 4.74 -17.54 17.38
N ALA A 828 5.48 -16.74 16.60
CA ALA A 828 6.32 -17.23 15.52
C ALA A 828 7.42 -18.19 16.01
N ALA A 829 7.88 -18.04 17.26
CA ALA A 829 8.88 -18.89 17.88
C ALA A 829 8.28 -20.06 18.69
N GLY A 830 6.95 -20.25 18.68
CA GLY A 830 6.28 -21.22 19.55
C GLY A 830 6.39 -20.87 21.03
N ALA A 831 6.55 -19.59 21.35
CA ALA A 831 6.72 -19.06 22.70
C ALA A 831 5.51 -18.22 23.14
N GLY A 832 5.33 -18.07 24.46
CA GLY A 832 4.28 -17.24 25.07
C GLY A 832 4.79 -16.45 26.27
N LEU A 833 4.15 -15.30 26.53
CA LEU A 833 4.45 -14.41 27.67
C LEU A 833 3.17 -13.66 28.13
N PRO A 834 2.98 -13.42 29.44
CA PRO A 834 1.83 -12.66 29.95
C PRO A 834 2.04 -11.13 29.81
N LEU A 835 1.94 -10.59 28.59
CA LEU A 835 1.99 -9.14 28.32
C LEU A 835 0.58 -8.49 28.21
N GLY A 836 0.52 -7.17 28.09
CA GLY A 836 -0.74 -6.41 28.06
C GLY A 836 -1.70 -6.79 26.92
N ARG A 837 -3.01 -6.83 27.22
CA ARG A 837 -4.09 -7.23 26.29
C ARG A 837 -4.32 -6.25 25.14
N CYS A 838 -4.02 -4.96 25.32
CA CYS A 838 -4.18 -3.95 24.28
C CYS A 838 -2.92 -3.87 23.40
N PRO A 839 -3.06 -3.93 22.05
CA PRO A 839 -1.93 -4.13 21.16
C PRO A 839 -0.90 -2.98 21.16
N THR A 840 -1.31 -1.74 21.45
CA THR A 840 -0.45 -0.54 21.47
C THR A 840 0.38 -0.36 22.74
N ILE A 841 0.06 -1.09 23.80
CA ILE A 841 0.72 -0.85 25.09
C ILE A 841 2.22 -1.18 24.93
N GLY A 842 3.09 -0.28 25.37
CA GLY A 842 4.53 -0.52 25.33
C GLY A 842 4.94 -1.60 26.33
N VAL A 843 5.73 -2.58 25.88
CA VAL A 843 6.18 -3.73 26.69
C VAL A 843 6.91 -3.27 27.96
N ALA A 844 7.72 -2.22 27.84
CA ALA A 844 8.40 -1.65 29.01
C ALA A 844 7.41 -1.07 30.02
N GLY A 845 6.51 -0.19 29.60
CA GLY A 845 5.56 0.45 30.51
C GLY A 845 4.70 -0.55 31.28
N VAL A 846 4.12 -1.54 30.58
CA VAL A 846 3.26 -2.55 31.21
C VAL A 846 4.03 -3.42 32.21
N THR A 847 5.23 -3.87 31.85
CA THR A 847 6.07 -4.72 32.69
C THR A 847 6.52 -3.98 33.96
N LEU A 848 6.93 -2.72 33.82
CA LEU A 848 7.48 -1.97 34.94
C LEU A 848 6.47 -1.67 36.05
N GLY A 849 5.17 -1.66 35.73
CA GLY A 849 4.07 -1.58 36.71
C GLY A 849 3.49 -2.92 37.16
N GLY A 850 4.06 -4.05 36.74
CA GLY A 850 3.60 -5.40 37.05
C GLY A 850 3.22 -6.15 35.78
N GLY A 851 2.12 -5.73 35.15
CA GLY A 851 1.68 -6.18 33.83
C GLY A 851 0.63 -7.28 33.87
N LEU A 852 -0.63 -6.86 33.78
CA LEU A 852 -1.81 -7.72 33.64
C LEU A 852 -1.99 -8.14 32.18
N SER A 853 -2.39 -9.38 31.98
CA SER A 853 -2.55 -10.06 30.69
C SER A 853 -3.73 -11.03 30.66
N ALA A 854 -4.02 -11.58 29.48
CA ALA A 854 -4.95 -12.70 29.31
C ALA A 854 -4.47 -14.04 29.92
N PHE A 855 -3.25 -14.08 30.44
CA PHE A 855 -2.64 -15.27 31.07
C PHE A 855 -2.18 -15.02 32.50
N THR A 856 -2.63 -13.91 33.12
CA THR A 856 -2.18 -13.48 34.44
C THR A 856 -2.31 -14.57 35.49
N ARG A 857 -3.45 -15.27 35.52
CA ARG A 857 -3.65 -16.36 36.49
C ARG A 857 -2.85 -17.59 36.13
N ALA A 858 -2.63 -17.85 34.84
CA ALA A 858 -1.94 -19.04 34.37
C ALA A 858 -0.43 -18.99 34.63
N TRP A 859 0.20 -17.86 34.29
CA TRP A 859 1.66 -17.72 34.24
C TRP A 859 2.20 -16.67 35.21
N GLY A 860 1.36 -15.75 35.69
CA GLY A 860 1.77 -14.66 36.58
C GLY A 860 1.80 -13.31 35.85
N LEU A 861 2.42 -12.31 36.47
CA LEU A 861 2.54 -10.97 35.90
C LEU A 861 3.66 -10.91 34.85
N ALA A 862 3.63 -9.94 33.92
CA ALA A 862 4.73 -9.72 32.98
C ALA A 862 6.09 -9.60 33.69
N CYS A 863 6.14 -8.87 34.81
CA CYS A 863 7.36 -8.69 35.59
C CYS A 863 7.86 -9.96 36.28
N ASP A 864 7.00 -10.98 36.45
CA ASP A 864 7.40 -12.24 37.07
C ASP A 864 8.29 -13.08 36.14
N HIS A 865 8.22 -12.80 34.84
CA HIS A 865 9.01 -13.43 33.78
C HIS A 865 10.28 -12.65 33.43
N LEU A 866 10.44 -11.43 33.93
CA LEU A 866 11.62 -10.60 33.64
C LEU A 866 12.89 -11.28 34.19
N ARG A 867 13.96 -11.28 33.41
CA ARG A 867 15.27 -11.87 33.73
C ARG A 867 16.39 -10.85 33.78
N GLU A 868 16.37 -9.90 32.84
CA GLU A 868 17.32 -8.81 32.77
C GLU A 868 16.62 -7.54 32.26
N ALA A 869 17.06 -6.38 32.74
CA ALA A 869 16.74 -5.10 32.14
C ALA A 869 18.03 -4.33 31.80
N GLU A 870 18.10 -3.78 30.60
CA GLU A 870 19.10 -2.77 30.23
C GLU A 870 18.51 -1.38 30.47
N ILE A 871 19.21 -0.57 31.27
CA ILE A 871 18.70 0.72 31.76
C ILE A 871 19.80 1.77 31.79
N VAL A 872 19.45 2.99 31.40
CA VAL A 872 20.30 4.18 31.56
C VAL A 872 19.86 4.92 32.83
N THR A 873 20.72 4.92 33.84
CA THR A 873 20.48 5.59 35.13
C THR A 873 20.79 7.09 35.08
N ALA A 874 20.44 7.84 36.13
CA ALA A 874 20.56 9.31 36.15
C ALA A 874 22.01 9.80 36.06
N ASP A 875 22.97 8.96 36.43
CA ASP A 875 24.40 9.18 36.21
C ASP A 875 24.83 9.03 34.74
N GLY A 876 23.92 8.70 33.83
CA GLY A 876 24.17 8.53 32.40
C GLY A 876 24.84 7.19 32.06
N ARG A 877 24.90 6.25 33.01
CA ARG A 877 25.51 4.93 32.80
C ARG A 877 24.49 3.92 32.32
N VAL A 878 24.89 3.12 31.33
CA VAL A 878 24.16 1.91 30.92
C VAL A 878 24.45 0.81 31.92
N ARG A 879 23.39 0.21 32.47
CA ARG A 879 23.46 -0.92 33.40
C ARG A 879 22.63 -2.08 32.85
N ARG A 880 23.09 -3.30 33.10
CA ARG A 880 22.31 -4.53 32.94
C ARG A 880 22.06 -5.10 34.31
N VAL A 881 20.79 -5.14 34.71
CA VAL A 881 20.40 -5.50 36.06
C VAL A 881 19.59 -6.80 36.05
N ARG A 882 19.88 -7.67 37.01
CA ARG A 882 19.28 -8.99 37.20
C ARG A 882 19.01 -9.22 38.69
N ALA A 883 18.25 -10.26 39.01
CA ALA A 883 17.96 -10.63 40.40
C ALA A 883 19.21 -11.04 41.20
N ASP A 884 20.23 -11.59 40.52
CA ASP A 884 21.49 -12.06 41.10
C ASP A 884 22.65 -11.06 41.01
N SER A 885 22.40 -9.85 40.49
CA SER A 885 23.38 -8.77 40.47
C SER A 885 23.80 -8.34 41.90
N PRO A 886 25.02 -7.82 42.12
CA PRO A 886 25.36 -7.22 43.39
C PRO A 886 24.53 -5.93 43.64
N PRO A 887 24.24 -5.55 44.90
CA PRO A 887 23.63 -4.26 45.20
C PRO A 887 24.51 -3.10 44.67
N PRO A 888 23.91 -2.00 44.17
CA PRO A 888 22.48 -1.69 44.17
C PRO A 888 21.69 -2.28 42.99
N ASP A 889 22.34 -2.98 42.05
CA ASP A 889 21.71 -3.38 40.79
C ASP A 889 20.62 -4.46 40.97
N ALA A 890 20.76 -5.38 41.93
CA ALA A 890 19.66 -6.31 42.27
C ALA A 890 18.45 -5.62 42.90
N ASP A 891 18.67 -4.57 43.69
CA ASP A 891 17.58 -3.76 44.25
C ASP A 891 16.89 -2.93 43.16
N LEU A 892 17.66 -2.41 42.20
CA LEU A 892 17.13 -1.76 41.00
C LEU A 892 16.29 -2.73 40.16
N PHE A 893 16.77 -3.94 39.89
CA PHE A 893 15.99 -4.96 39.20
C PHE A 893 14.67 -5.28 39.92
N TRP A 894 14.71 -5.46 41.25
CA TRP A 894 13.51 -5.66 42.06
C TRP A 894 12.52 -4.50 41.92
N ALA A 895 13.01 -3.25 41.92
CA ALA A 895 12.19 -2.05 41.77
C ALA A 895 11.56 -1.92 40.38
N LEU A 896 12.26 -2.36 39.32
CA LEU A 896 11.72 -2.43 37.97
C LEU A 896 10.60 -3.47 37.84
N CYS A 897 10.53 -4.48 38.71
CA CYS A 897 9.47 -5.49 38.69
C CYS A 897 8.19 -5.06 39.42
N GLY A 898 7.61 -3.92 39.05
CA GLY A 898 6.32 -3.44 39.58
C GLY A 898 6.34 -2.09 40.29
N GLY A 899 7.47 -1.39 40.32
CA GLY A 899 7.61 -0.07 40.93
C GLY A 899 7.11 1.09 40.06
N GLY A 900 6.62 0.81 38.85
CA GLY A 900 6.18 1.80 37.87
C GLY A 900 7.33 2.32 36.99
N GLY A 901 7.01 2.59 35.72
CA GLY A 901 7.98 3.12 34.75
C GLY A 901 8.42 4.56 35.08
N GLY A 902 9.61 4.93 34.62
CA GLY A 902 10.10 6.31 34.72
C GLY A 902 10.56 6.76 36.11
N ASN A 903 10.75 5.84 37.06
CA ASN A 903 11.24 6.17 38.40
C ASN A 903 12.76 6.08 38.56
N TYR A 904 13.46 5.24 37.80
CA TYR A 904 14.86 4.90 38.11
C TYR A 904 15.84 5.07 36.94
N GLY A 905 15.33 5.29 35.73
CA GLY A 905 16.13 5.31 34.52
C GLY A 905 15.32 5.09 33.25
N ALA A 906 15.96 5.32 32.12
CA ALA A 906 15.42 4.98 30.81
C ALA A 906 15.78 3.54 30.45
N VAL A 907 14.81 2.63 30.57
CA VAL A 907 14.95 1.23 30.12
C VAL A 907 15.06 1.22 28.60
N THR A 908 16.05 0.51 28.07
CA THR A 908 16.32 0.38 26.62
C THR A 908 16.02 -1.02 26.09
N ALA A 909 16.14 -2.05 26.93
CA ALA A 909 15.79 -3.43 26.59
C ALA A 909 15.37 -4.26 27.82
N LEU A 910 14.58 -5.31 27.59
CA LEU A 910 14.07 -6.24 28.60
C LEU A 910 14.19 -7.68 28.08
N GLU A 911 14.75 -8.57 28.90
CA GLU A 911 14.81 -10.00 28.62
C GLU A 911 13.82 -10.75 29.53
N PHE A 912 13.01 -11.62 28.93
CA PHE A 912 12.02 -12.43 29.60
C PHE A 912 12.29 -13.93 29.42
N ALA A 913 11.89 -14.73 30.40
CA ALA A 913 11.65 -16.16 30.21
C ALA A 913 10.28 -16.39 29.59
N THR A 914 10.20 -17.26 28.60
CA THR A 914 8.98 -17.55 27.84
C THR A 914 8.42 -18.93 28.15
N GLU A 915 7.11 -19.07 28.00
CA GLU A 915 6.41 -20.35 28.04
C GLU A 915 6.42 -21.03 26.67
N ASP A 916 6.46 -22.36 26.62
CA ASP A 916 6.28 -23.12 25.38
C ASP A 916 4.79 -23.29 25.09
N ILE A 917 4.34 -22.83 23.93
CA ILE A 917 2.93 -22.84 23.55
C ILE A 917 2.60 -23.85 22.44
N ARG A 918 3.58 -24.62 21.94
CA ARG A 918 3.40 -25.45 20.73
C ARG A 918 2.33 -26.53 20.89
N ASP A 919 2.19 -27.06 22.10
CA ASP A 919 1.19 -28.08 22.44
C ASP A 919 0.02 -27.52 23.27
N LEU A 920 -0.10 -26.18 23.37
CA LEU A 920 -1.18 -25.53 24.12
C LEU A 920 -2.34 -25.13 23.20
N SER A 921 -3.54 -25.53 23.59
CA SER A 921 -4.78 -25.01 23.00
C SER A 921 -5.30 -23.83 23.79
N HIS A 922 -5.93 -22.86 23.09
CA HIS A 922 -6.50 -21.68 23.71
C HIS A 922 -7.95 -21.50 23.28
N THR A 923 -8.81 -21.15 24.22
CA THR A 923 -10.23 -20.84 23.98
C THR A 923 -10.55 -19.48 24.57
N ARG A 924 -11.09 -18.57 23.77
CA ARG A 924 -11.70 -17.33 24.27
C ARG A 924 -13.16 -17.56 24.57
N PHE A 925 -13.66 -16.90 25.59
CA PHE A 925 -15.07 -16.99 25.94
C PHE A 925 -15.68 -15.67 26.35
N LEU A 926 -16.99 -15.62 26.22
CA LEU A 926 -17.86 -14.55 26.68
C LEU A 926 -19.14 -15.17 27.23
N VAL A 927 -19.55 -14.73 28.41
CA VAL A 927 -20.86 -15.04 28.97
C VAL A 927 -21.52 -13.73 29.40
N SER A 928 -22.74 -13.47 28.93
CA SER A 928 -23.48 -12.25 29.23
C SER A 928 -24.79 -12.57 29.95
N TRP A 929 -25.27 -11.63 30.76
CA TRP A 929 -26.55 -11.73 31.47
C TRP A 929 -27.45 -10.53 31.20
N PRO A 930 -28.76 -10.62 31.47
CA PRO A 930 -29.64 -9.46 31.47
C PRO A 930 -29.11 -8.33 32.37
N THR A 931 -29.35 -7.08 32.01
CA THR A 931 -28.90 -5.89 32.79
C THR A 931 -29.47 -5.84 34.21
N THR A 932 -30.55 -6.59 34.48
CA THR A 932 -31.11 -6.77 35.83
C THR A 932 -30.30 -7.70 36.74
N ALA A 933 -29.25 -8.35 36.23
CA ALA A 933 -28.43 -9.31 36.96
C ALA A 933 -27.06 -8.76 37.39
N THR A 934 -26.75 -7.47 37.21
CA THR A 934 -25.42 -6.87 37.48
C THR A 934 -24.82 -7.27 38.82
N ALA A 935 -25.56 -7.12 39.93
CA ALA A 935 -25.08 -7.46 41.27
C ALA A 935 -24.84 -8.97 41.45
N ASP A 936 -25.70 -9.80 40.85
CA ASP A 936 -25.58 -11.26 40.86
C ASP A 936 -24.32 -11.71 40.10
N VAL A 937 -24.06 -11.11 38.93
CA VAL A 937 -22.88 -11.41 38.11
C VAL A 937 -21.59 -10.97 38.81
N LEU A 938 -21.54 -9.76 39.35
CA LEU A 938 -20.39 -9.26 40.12
C LEU A 938 -20.05 -10.19 41.28
N ARG A 939 -21.07 -10.59 42.05
CA ARG A 939 -20.91 -11.49 43.19
C ARG A 939 -20.46 -12.87 42.74
N GLY A 940 -21.19 -13.48 41.82
CA GLY A 940 -20.94 -14.83 41.30
C GLY A 940 -19.55 -14.95 40.67
N TRP A 941 -19.16 -13.98 39.84
CA TRP A 941 -17.82 -13.90 39.26
C TRP A 941 -16.74 -13.80 40.34
N SER A 942 -16.89 -12.92 41.33
CA SER A 942 -15.87 -12.74 42.37
C SER A 942 -15.69 -13.96 43.28
N LEU A 943 -16.79 -14.65 43.61
CA LEU A 943 -16.76 -15.91 44.36
C LEU A 943 -16.12 -17.03 43.53
N TRP A 944 -16.53 -17.16 42.27
CA TRP A 944 -15.99 -18.18 41.37
C TRP A 944 -14.50 -17.95 41.09
N ASN A 945 -14.06 -16.72 40.85
CA ASN A 945 -12.64 -16.43 40.60
C ASN A 945 -11.76 -16.63 41.85
N GLY A 946 -12.31 -16.36 43.05
CA GLY A 946 -11.64 -16.55 44.33
C GLY A 946 -11.68 -17.99 44.86
N ASP A 947 -12.46 -18.88 44.24
CA ASP A 947 -12.57 -20.29 44.61
C ASP A 947 -11.28 -21.05 44.21
N PRO A 948 -10.59 -21.73 45.14
CA PRO A 948 -9.44 -22.58 44.82
C PRO A 948 -9.72 -23.67 43.79
N ALA A 949 -10.98 -24.10 43.64
CA ALA A 949 -11.38 -25.07 42.63
C ALA A 949 -11.48 -24.47 41.22
N THR A 950 -11.41 -23.15 41.05
CA THR A 950 -11.34 -22.51 39.73
C THR A 950 -9.89 -22.55 39.23
N PRO A 951 -9.60 -23.28 38.16
CA PRO A 951 -8.23 -23.52 37.74
C PRO A 951 -7.56 -22.22 37.30
N ARG A 952 -6.25 -22.15 37.55
CA ARG A 952 -5.42 -21.01 37.15
C ARG A 952 -5.31 -20.84 35.62
N THR A 953 -5.67 -21.88 34.86
CA THR A 953 -5.69 -21.87 33.39
C THR A 953 -6.82 -21.03 32.80
N VAL A 954 -7.77 -20.55 33.61
CA VAL A 954 -8.77 -19.55 33.20
C VAL A 954 -8.38 -18.18 33.75
N THR A 955 -8.19 -17.21 32.88
CA THR A 955 -8.08 -15.78 33.22
C THR A 955 -9.26 -15.04 32.59
N CYS A 956 -9.91 -14.16 33.33
CA CYS A 956 -11.10 -13.46 32.86
C CYS A 956 -11.25 -12.07 33.49
N ALA A 957 -12.22 -11.31 33.00
CA ALA A 957 -12.64 -10.06 33.57
C ALA A 957 -14.16 -9.94 33.57
N PHE A 958 -14.70 -9.24 34.56
CA PHE A 958 -16.06 -8.69 34.50
C PHE A 958 -16.03 -7.34 33.79
N GLU A 959 -16.98 -7.08 32.89
CA GLU A 959 -17.14 -5.78 32.24
C GLU A 959 -18.62 -5.37 32.14
N GLN A 960 -18.88 -4.10 32.45
CA GLN A 960 -20.15 -3.45 32.13
C GLN A 960 -19.94 -1.97 31.86
N LEU A 961 -20.42 -1.51 30.71
CA LEU A 961 -20.23 -0.17 30.18
C LEU A 961 -21.57 0.47 29.83
N SER A 962 -21.56 1.78 29.60
CA SER A 962 -22.70 2.62 29.27
C SER A 962 -22.27 3.72 28.31
N ASP A 963 -23.01 3.91 27.22
CA ASP A 963 -22.94 5.11 26.37
C ASP A 963 -24.36 5.59 26.07
N GLY A 964 -24.59 6.91 26.12
CA GLY A 964 -25.93 7.46 25.87
C GLY A 964 -27.03 7.05 26.85
N GLY A 965 -26.66 6.48 28.01
CA GLY A 965 -27.61 5.88 28.95
C GLY A 965 -28.12 4.49 28.54
N VAL A 966 -27.50 3.88 27.53
CA VAL A 966 -27.79 2.50 27.11
C VAL A 966 -26.77 1.56 27.77
N PRO A 967 -27.16 0.80 28.80
CA PRO A 967 -26.27 -0.16 29.46
C PRO A 967 -25.90 -1.32 28.54
N SER A 968 -24.62 -1.67 28.49
CA SER A 968 -24.22 -2.99 28.02
C SER A 968 -24.69 -4.06 29.01
N ARG A 969 -24.83 -5.29 28.51
CA ARG A 969 -25.07 -6.44 29.39
C ARG A 969 -23.87 -6.62 30.34
N PRO A 970 -24.08 -6.96 31.63
CA PRO A 970 -23.01 -7.44 32.48
C PRO A 970 -22.41 -8.70 31.87
N THR A 971 -21.11 -8.68 31.63
CA THR A 971 -20.43 -9.70 30.82
C THR A 971 -19.17 -10.18 31.51
N VAL A 972 -18.92 -11.48 31.49
CA VAL A 972 -17.64 -12.08 31.88
C VAL A 972 -16.94 -12.54 30.61
N THR A 973 -15.73 -12.04 30.38
CA THR A 973 -14.94 -12.40 29.20
C THR A 973 -13.55 -12.86 29.59
N GLY A 974 -13.00 -13.83 28.86
CA GLY A 974 -11.71 -14.38 29.25
C GLY A 974 -11.09 -15.35 28.26
N THR A 975 -9.94 -15.86 28.67
CA THR A 975 -9.11 -16.83 27.96
C THR A 975 -8.92 -18.06 28.86
N PHE A 976 -9.07 -19.24 28.25
CA PHE A 976 -8.80 -20.53 28.87
C PHE A 976 -7.72 -21.27 28.09
N MET A 977 -6.72 -21.79 28.79
CA MET A 977 -5.74 -22.71 28.21
C MET A 977 -6.33 -24.12 28.16
N GLY A 978 -7.01 -24.43 27.07
CA GLY A 978 -7.68 -25.70 26.81
C GLY A 978 -8.73 -25.59 25.70
N THR A 979 -9.45 -26.69 25.48
CA THR A 979 -10.54 -26.77 24.49
C THR A 979 -11.87 -26.24 25.04
N PRO A 980 -12.84 -25.88 24.18
CA PRO A 980 -14.17 -25.48 24.62
C PRO A 980 -14.87 -26.54 25.48
N ASP A 981 -14.71 -27.83 25.15
CA ASP A 981 -15.33 -28.92 25.91
C ASP A 981 -14.83 -28.99 27.35
N ALA A 982 -13.54 -28.73 27.58
CA ALA A 982 -12.99 -28.65 28.93
C ALA A 982 -13.36 -27.33 29.65
N LEU A 983 -13.75 -26.29 28.92
CA LEU A 983 -14.20 -25.01 29.45
C LEU A 983 -15.66 -25.05 29.92
N HIS A 984 -16.54 -25.77 29.22
CA HIS A 984 -17.98 -25.77 29.52
C HIS A 984 -18.32 -26.08 31.00
N PRO A 985 -17.74 -27.11 31.65
CA PRO A 985 -18.01 -27.37 33.07
C PRO A 985 -17.59 -26.23 34.01
N LEU A 986 -16.56 -25.46 33.63
CA LEU A 986 -16.11 -24.29 34.40
C LEU A 986 -17.09 -23.12 34.23
N LEU A 987 -17.61 -22.93 33.02
CA LEU A 987 -18.66 -21.93 32.75
C LEU A 987 -19.99 -22.31 33.41
N ASP A 988 -20.32 -23.59 33.53
CA ASP A 988 -21.50 -24.05 34.27
C ASP A 988 -21.39 -23.76 35.76
N ARG A 989 -20.18 -23.89 36.34
CA ARG A 989 -19.92 -23.45 37.72
C ARG A 989 -20.04 -21.93 37.88
N LEU A 990 -19.57 -21.15 36.89
CA LEU A 990 -19.75 -19.70 36.89
C LEU A 990 -21.25 -19.36 36.84
N ALA A 991 -22.01 -19.98 35.94
CA ALA A 991 -23.45 -19.81 35.82
C ALA A 991 -24.19 -20.13 37.12
N ALA A 992 -23.82 -21.24 37.77
CA ALA A 992 -24.36 -21.65 39.06
C ALA A 992 -24.02 -20.65 40.19
N ALA A 993 -22.80 -20.10 40.19
CA ALA A 993 -22.39 -19.08 41.15
C ALA A 993 -23.14 -17.74 40.96
N VAL A 994 -23.47 -17.39 39.71
CA VAL A 994 -24.30 -16.21 39.39
C VAL A 994 -25.77 -16.46 39.72
N GLY A 995 -26.29 -17.68 39.52
CA GLY A 995 -27.66 -18.05 39.88
C GLY A 995 -28.75 -17.39 39.04
N ARG A 996 -28.40 -16.84 37.86
CA ARG A 996 -29.31 -16.21 36.90
C ARG A 996 -29.14 -16.82 35.50
N PRO A 997 -30.21 -16.91 34.69
CA PRO A 997 -30.09 -17.42 33.33
C PRO A 997 -29.21 -16.50 32.48
N GLU A 998 -28.31 -17.12 31.72
CA GLU A 998 -27.44 -16.44 30.76
C GLU A 998 -28.26 -15.90 29.58
N ALA A 999 -27.83 -14.78 29.03
CA ALA A 999 -28.39 -14.23 27.80
C ALA A 999 -27.63 -14.77 26.58
N ASP A 1000 -26.30 -14.73 26.63
CA ASP A 1000 -25.43 -15.28 25.58
C ASP A 1000 -24.24 -16.03 26.21
N ARG A 1001 -23.81 -17.11 25.54
CA ARG A 1001 -22.59 -17.85 25.85
C ARG A 1001 -21.86 -18.16 24.56
N LEU A 1002 -20.61 -17.70 24.47
CA LEU A 1002 -19.73 -17.92 23.32
C LEU A 1002 -18.41 -18.51 23.81
N SER A 1003 -17.91 -19.53 23.11
CA SER A 1003 -16.60 -20.14 23.32
C SER A 1003 -15.96 -20.47 21.98
N THR A 1004 -14.81 -19.86 21.70
CA THR A 1004 -14.17 -19.92 20.39
C THR A 1004 -12.73 -20.39 20.55
N PRO A 1005 -12.35 -21.56 20.01
CA PRO A 1005 -10.95 -21.94 19.88
C PRO A 1005 -10.17 -20.88 19.11
N CYS A 1006 -8.95 -20.58 19.54
CA CYS A 1006 -8.10 -19.58 18.91
C CYS A 1006 -6.62 -19.91 19.10
N ASP A 1007 -5.77 -19.22 18.34
CA ASP A 1007 -4.33 -19.27 18.51
C ASP A 1007 -3.86 -18.37 19.67
N TYR A 1008 -2.58 -18.48 20.02
CA TYR A 1008 -1.99 -17.67 21.09
C TYR A 1008 -2.11 -16.15 20.85
N PRO A 1009 -1.79 -15.59 19.67
CA PRO A 1009 -1.95 -14.15 19.43
C PRO A 1009 -3.36 -13.64 19.72
N ARG A 1010 -4.40 -14.33 19.25
CA ARG A 1010 -5.80 -13.94 19.51
C ARG A 1010 -6.18 -14.14 20.96
N ALA A 1011 -5.64 -15.17 21.63
CA ALA A 1011 -5.87 -15.42 23.05
C ALA A 1011 -5.18 -14.38 23.97
N ALA A 1012 -3.99 -13.92 23.58
CA ALA A 1012 -3.14 -13.01 24.35
C ALA A 1012 -3.54 -11.54 24.20
N CYS A 1013 -3.93 -11.16 22.98
CA CYS A 1013 -4.13 -9.78 22.57
C CYS A 1013 -5.55 -9.59 22.03
N GLU A 1014 -6.24 -8.56 22.51
CA GLU A 1014 -7.61 -8.25 22.12
C GLU A 1014 -7.71 -7.47 20.80
N ALA A 1015 -6.74 -7.63 19.89
CA ALA A 1015 -6.66 -6.84 18.65
C ALA A 1015 -7.97 -6.89 17.83
N ASP A 1016 -8.66 -8.05 17.84
CA ASP A 1016 -9.95 -8.25 17.19
C ASP A 1016 -11.12 -7.46 17.82
N ARG A 1017 -11.04 -7.11 19.11
CA ARG A 1017 -12.06 -6.28 19.80
C ARG A 1017 -11.95 -4.80 19.47
N TRP A 1018 -10.78 -4.33 19.03
CA TRP A 1018 -10.53 -2.93 18.71
C TRP A 1018 -10.80 -2.59 17.23
N GLY A 1019 -11.42 -3.52 16.50
CA GLY A 1019 -11.76 -3.38 15.09
C GLY A 1019 -10.56 -3.60 14.14
N SER A 1020 -10.84 -3.61 12.85
CA SER A 1020 -9.84 -3.69 11.79
C SER A 1020 -9.19 -2.31 11.59
N GLY A 1021 -8.46 -1.81 12.56
CA GLY A 1021 -7.70 -0.56 12.42
C GLY A 1021 -6.46 -0.66 13.28
N THR A 1022 -5.35 -0.10 12.82
CA THR A 1022 -4.21 0.13 13.72
C THR A 1022 -4.73 0.77 14.98
N PHE A 1023 -4.63 0.04 16.09
CA PHE A 1023 -4.50 0.58 17.43
C PHE A 1023 -5.64 1.55 17.82
N GLY A 1024 -6.63 1.04 18.57
CA GLY A 1024 -7.90 1.70 18.90
C GLY A 1024 -7.88 3.24 18.98
N PRO A 1025 -8.95 3.92 18.53
CA PRO A 1025 -8.95 5.37 18.35
C PRO A 1025 -8.41 6.09 19.59
N ARG A 1026 -7.52 7.07 19.38
CA ARG A 1026 -7.13 8.01 20.44
C ARG A 1026 -8.42 8.62 20.98
N VAL A 1027 -8.60 8.59 22.28
CA VAL A 1027 -9.83 9.02 22.94
C VAL A 1027 -9.46 9.71 24.24
N ALA A 1028 -10.22 10.73 24.62
CA ALA A 1028 -10.05 11.36 25.92
C ALA A 1028 -10.66 10.44 26.98
N PHE A 1029 -9.92 10.16 28.05
CA PHE A 1029 -10.44 9.36 29.14
C PHE A 1029 -9.84 9.72 30.50
N ALA A 1030 -10.55 9.34 31.55
CA ALA A 1030 -10.09 9.33 32.93
C ALA A 1030 -10.45 7.99 33.57
N ALA A 1031 -9.65 7.58 34.55
CA ALA A 1031 -9.85 6.34 35.25
C ALA A 1031 -9.47 6.44 36.72
N LYS A 1032 -10.05 5.55 37.52
CA LYS A 1032 -9.68 5.28 38.92
C LYS A 1032 -9.64 3.78 39.13
N SER A 1033 -8.93 3.29 40.15
CA SER A 1033 -8.83 1.84 40.39
C SER A 1033 -8.82 1.47 41.86
N HIS A 1034 -9.33 0.28 42.16
CA HIS A 1034 -9.19 -0.38 43.47
C HIS A 1034 -8.64 -1.80 43.34
N ILE A 1035 -8.14 -2.34 44.44
CA ILE A 1035 -7.72 -3.75 44.56
C ILE A 1035 -8.80 -4.56 45.29
N VAL A 1036 -9.34 -5.59 44.62
CA VAL A 1036 -10.33 -6.51 45.19
C VAL A 1036 -9.60 -7.60 45.97
N ARG A 1037 -9.41 -7.40 47.28
CA ARG A 1037 -8.62 -8.31 48.13
C ARG A 1037 -9.33 -9.62 48.48
N SER A 1038 -10.65 -9.60 48.51
CA SER A 1038 -11.51 -10.75 48.82
C SER A 1038 -12.76 -10.72 47.92
N PRO A 1039 -13.48 -11.84 47.75
CA PRO A 1039 -14.74 -11.86 47.00
C PRO A 1039 -15.73 -10.78 47.48
N LEU A 1040 -16.49 -10.20 46.55
CA LEU A 1040 -17.33 -9.04 46.82
C LEU A 1040 -18.54 -9.44 47.69
N GLY A 1041 -18.74 -8.74 48.79
CA GLY A 1041 -19.88 -8.92 49.68
C GLY A 1041 -21.18 -8.31 49.12
N PRO A 1042 -22.35 -8.64 49.71
CA PRO A 1042 -23.64 -8.14 49.24
C PRO A 1042 -23.72 -6.61 49.15
N ALA A 1043 -23.22 -5.88 50.16
CA ALA A 1043 -23.25 -4.42 50.15
C ALA A 1043 -22.39 -3.84 49.01
N ALA A 1044 -21.18 -4.37 48.81
CA ALA A 1044 -20.27 -3.92 47.76
C ALA A 1044 -20.86 -4.10 46.34
N VAL A 1045 -21.49 -5.24 46.06
CA VAL A 1045 -22.11 -5.46 44.73
C VAL A 1045 -23.37 -4.63 44.51
N THR A 1046 -24.13 -4.35 45.58
CA THR A 1046 -25.27 -3.42 45.54
C THR A 1046 -24.82 -2.00 45.25
N ASP A 1047 -23.75 -1.55 45.89
CA ASP A 1047 -23.21 -0.20 45.70
C ASP A 1047 -22.62 -0.02 44.30
N LEU A 1048 -21.88 -1.02 43.79
CA LEU A 1048 -21.40 -1.03 42.40
C LEU A 1048 -22.54 -0.99 41.37
N ALA A 1049 -23.58 -1.81 41.57
CA ALA A 1049 -24.75 -1.81 40.70
C ALA A 1049 -25.48 -0.46 40.73
N THR A 1050 -25.62 0.13 41.93
CA THR A 1050 -26.24 1.46 42.11
C THR A 1050 -25.41 2.55 41.42
N ALA A 1051 -24.08 2.48 41.49
CA ALA A 1051 -23.20 3.40 40.79
C ALA A 1051 -23.31 3.27 39.27
N LEU A 1052 -23.39 2.05 38.73
CA LEU A 1052 -23.63 1.82 37.30
C LEU A 1052 -25.02 2.34 36.89
N ASP A 1053 -26.05 2.16 37.70
CA ASP A 1053 -27.38 2.73 37.43
C ASP A 1053 -27.38 4.26 37.44
N ALA A 1054 -26.60 4.89 38.31
CA ALA A 1054 -26.38 6.33 38.28
C ALA A 1054 -25.70 6.76 36.96
N LEU A 1055 -24.71 6.00 36.50
CA LEU A 1055 -24.05 6.22 35.22
C LEU A 1055 -24.99 6.08 34.01
N HIS A 1056 -25.91 5.11 34.04
CA HIS A 1056 -26.92 4.87 33.01
C HIS A 1056 -27.90 6.06 32.86
N ARG A 1057 -28.05 6.87 33.90
CA ARG A 1057 -28.92 8.07 33.86
C ARG A 1057 -28.21 9.31 33.33
N LEU A 1058 -26.90 9.26 33.14
CA LEU A 1058 -26.14 10.39 32.58
C LEU A 1058 -26.20 10.39 31.05
N PRO A 1059 -26.32 11.56 30.42
CA PRO A 1059 -26.38 11.70 28.96
C PRO A 1059 -25.09 11.24 28.27
N GLY A 1060 -25.21 10.80 27.02
CA GLY A 1060 -24.07 10.29 26.25
C GLY A 1060 -22.98 11.33 26.04
N VAL A 1061 -21.73 10.87 26.07
CA VAL A 1061 -20.53 11.72 25.90
C VAL A 1061 -19.70 11.30 24.67
N GLY A 1062 -20.25 10.44 23.81
CA GLY A 1062 -19.57 9.91 22.63
C GLY A 1062 -18.47 8.90 22.96
N GLY A 1063 -18.54 8.30 24.16
CA GLY A 1063 -17.59 7.33 24.67
C GLY A 1063 -18.20 6.52 25.81
N ALA A 1064 -17.87 5.23 25.85
CA ALA A 1064 -18.36 4.34 26.88
C ALA A 1064 -17.82 4.75 28.27
N SER A 1065 -18.57 4.53 29.33
CA SER A 1065 -18.12 4.68 30.70
C SER A 1065 -18.58 3.48 31.50
N GLY A 1066 -17.88 3.09 32.55
CA GLY A 1066 -18.29 1.96 33.39
C GLY A 1066 -17.12 1.38 34.15
N LEU A 1067 -17.15 0.06 34.36
CA LEU A 1067 -16.09 -0.61 35.09
C LEU A 1067 -15.70 -1.94 34.46
N LEU A 1068 -14.44 -2.29 34.68
CA LEU A 1068 -13.79 -3.54 34.32
C LEU A 1068 -13.14 -4.09 35.59
N ILE A 1069 -13.29 -5.40 35.86
CA ILE A 1069 -12.57 -6.07 36.95
C ILE A 1069 -11.71 -7.19 36.39
N ASP A 1070 -10.40 -6.96 36.30
CA ASP A 1070 -9.41 -7.95 35.86
C ASP A 1070 -9.15 -8.98 36.96
N ALA A 1071 -9.24 -10.28 36.64
CA ALA A 1071 -8.96 -11.34 37.58
C ALA A 1071 -7.47 -11.44 37.95
N LEU A 1072 -7.20 -11.54 39.24
CA LEU A 1072 -5.93 -11.95 39.83
C LEU A 1072 -6.07 -13.35 40.47
N GLY A 1073 -5.06 -13.76 41.22
CA GLY A 1073 -4.91 -15.11 41.77
C GLY A 1073 -4.12 -16.04 40.85
N GLY A 1074 -4.25 -17.35 41.04
CA GLY A 1074 -3.44 -18.33 40.33
C GLY A 1074 -1.94 -18.13 40.58
N ALA A 1075 -1.13 -18.18 39.52
CA ALA A 1075 0.33 -18.07 39.57
C ALA A 1075 0.82 -16.74 40.17
N VAL A 1076 0.02 -15.66 40.15
CA VAL A 1076 0.38 -14.39 40.81
C VAL A 1076 0.60 -14.58 42.32
N GLY A 1077 -0.22 -15.44 42.94
CA GLY A 1077 -0.20 -15.73 44.38
C GLY A 1077 0.87 -16.72 44.82
N ASP A 1078 1.61 -17.34 43.88
CA ASP A 1078 2.69 -18.28 44.21
C ASP A 1078 3.91 -17.55 44.84
N ARG A 1079 3.98 -16.22 44.70
CA ARG A 1079 5.06 -15.37 45.24
C ARG A 1079 4.56 -14.48 46.39
N PRO A 1080 5.36 -14.26 47.45
CA PRO A 1080 5.00 -13.33 48.52
C PRO A 1080 4.95 -11.87 48.03
N ALA A 1081 4.18 -11.02 48.72
CA ALA A 1081 3.93 -9.62 48.35
C ALA A 1081 5.19 -8.75 48.19
N ASN A 1082 6.32 -9.13 48.79
CA ASN A 1082 7.59 -8.41 48.70
C ASN A 1082 8.58 -9.04 47.70
N ALA A 1083 8.20 -10.10 46.98
CA ALA A 1083 9.07 -10.77 46.01
C ALA A 1083 9.48 -9.85 44.85
N THR A 1084 8.58 -8.95 44.47
CA THR A 1084 8.84 -7.84 43.54
C THR A 1084 8.19 -6.58 44.10
N ALA A 1085 8.34 -5.44 43.41
CA ALA A 1085 7.75 -4.18 43.84
C ALA A 1085 6.21 -4.16 43.79
N PHE A 1086 5.56 -5.03 43.01
CA PHE A 1086 4.10 -5.18 42.97
C PHE A 1086 3.57 -5.93 44.22
N PRO A 1087 2.79 -5.28 45.12
CA PRO A 1087 2.43 -5.87 46.41
C PRO A 1087 1.13 -6.70 46.41
N HIS A 1088 0.24 -6.49 45.44
CA HIS A 1088 -1.16 -6.96 45.50
C HIS A 1088 -1.37 -8.43 45.08
N ARG A 1089 -0.43 -9.32 45.44
CA ARG A 1089 -0.36 -10.69 44.92
C ARG A 1089 -1.47 -11.63 45.43
N ALA A 1090 -2.03 -11.34 46.60
CA ALA A 1090 -3.11 -12.14 47.21
C ALA A 1090 -4.52 -11.69 46.78
N ALA A 1091 -4.64 -10.68 45.90
CA ALA A 1091 -5.93 -10.14 45.50
C ALA A 1091 -6.70 -11.08 44.56
N VAL A 1092 -8.03 -10.98 44.62
CA VAL A 1092 -8.96 -11.64 43.69
C VAL A 1092 -9.01 -10.90 42.35
N GLY A 1093 -8.83 -9.58 42.34
CA GLY A 1093 -8.80 -8.81 41.09
C GLY A 1093 -8.44 -7.34 41.26
N VAL A 1094 -8.42 -6.64 40.14
CA VAL A 1094 -8.23 -5.18 40.05
C VAL A 1094 -9.44 -4.59 39.37
N VAL A 1095 -10.17 -3.70 40.04
CA VAL A 1095 -11.25 -2.94 39.41
C VAL A 1095 -10.70 -1.64 38.85
N GLN A 1096 -11.09 -1.32 37.63
CA GLN A 1096 -10.83 -0.06 36.97
C GLN A 1096 -12.16 0.57 36.57
N TYR A 1097 -12.41 1.78 37.05
CA TYR A 1097 -13.52 2.62 36.65
C TYR A 1097 -13.03 3.54 35.54
N HIS A 1098 -13.73 3.57 34.41
CA HIS A 1098 -13.32 4.38 33.27
C HIS A 1098 -14.46 5.26 32.79
N SER A 1099 -14.10 6.44 32.31
CA SER A 1099 -14.97 7.25 31.49
C SER A 1099 -14.21 7.74 30.27
N TYR A 1100 -14.76 7.46 29.09
CA TYR A 1100 -14.27 7.91 27.80
C TYR A 1100 -15.22 8.98 27.24
N TRP A 1101 -14.70 9.98 26.54
CA TRP A 1101 -15.52 11.03 25.91
C TRP A 1101 -14.89 11.56 24.63
N HIS A 1102 -15.71 12.19 23.78
CA HIS A 1102 -15.27 12.86 22.57
C HIS A 1102 -14.74 14.27 22.88
N GLU A 1103 -13.77 14.75 22.09
CA GLU A 1103 -13.15 16.07 22.29
C GLU A 1103 -14.17 17.23 22.24
N PHE A 1104 -15.23 17.08 21.45
CA PHE A 1104 -16.28 18.09 21.27
C PHE A 1104 -17.46 17.94 22.25
N THR A 1105 -17.37 17.07 23.25
CA THR A 1105 -18.41 16.91 24.27
C THR A 1105 -18.48 18.15 25.16
N ASP A 1106 -19.70 18.55 25.55
CA ASP A 1106 -19.93 19.66 26.48
C ASP A 1106 -19.16 19.45 27.80
N GLY A 1107 -18.44 20.48 28.24
CA GLY A 1107 -17.60 20.40 29.44
C GLY A 1107 -18.39 20.06 30.70
N ALA A 1108 -19.65 20.47 30.82
CA ALA A 1108 -20.48 20.12 31.97
C ALA A 1108 -20.88 18.64 31.97
N ASP A 1109 -20.99 18.01 30.81
CA ASP A 1109 -21.20 16.56 30.69
C ASP A 1109 -19.95 15.76 31.06
N VAL A 1110 -18.77 16.22 30.62
CA VAL A 1110 -17.49 15.64 31.02
C VAL A 1110 -17.33 15.74 32.55
N GLU A 1111 -17.61 16.90 33.14
CA GLU A 1111 -17.54 17.08 34.59
C GLU A 1111 -18.51 16.17 35.36
N ARG A 1112 -19.73 15.92 34.84
CA ARG A 1112 -20.65 14.93 35.42
C ARG A 1112 -20.06 13.53 35.42
N ARG A 1113 -19.34 13.14 34.37
CA ARG A 1113 -18.66 11.83 34.29
C ARG A 1113 -17.46 11.74 35.24
N LEU A 1114 -16.68 12.81 35.35
CA LEU A 1114 -15.57 12.89 36.31
C LEU A 1114 -16.06 12.91 37.77
N ALA A 1115 -17.18 13.56 38.05
CA ALA A 1115 -17.86 13.49 39.35
C ALA A 1115 -18.29 12.06 39.65
N TRP A 1116 -18.92 11.36 38.68
CA TRP A 1116 -19.27 9.96 38.85
C TRP A 1116 -18.06 9.06 39.18
N LEU A 1117 -16.91 9.25 38.51
CA LEU A 1117 -15.69 8.52 38.83
C LEU A 1117 -15.25 8.74 40.28
N ARG A 1118 -15.28 9.99 40.77
CA ARG A 1118 -14.97 10.33 42.16
C ARG A 1118 -15.96 9.70 43.13
N ASP A 1119 -17.25 9.75 42.81
CA ASP A 1119 -18.32 9.22 43.66
C ASP A 1119 -18.24 7.69 43.77
N VAL A 1120 -18.10 6.97 42.65
CA VAL A 1120 -17.99 5.49 42.69
C VAL A 1120 -16.73 5.06 43.44
N HIS A 1121 -15.60 5.76 43.24
CA HIS A 1121 -14.38 5.47 43.98
C HIS A 1121 -14.58 5.70 45.49
N ALA A 1122 -15.16 6.83 45.88
CA ALA A 1122 -15.42 7.15 47.29
C ALA A 1122 -16.41 6.16 47.96
N VAL A 1123 -17.44 5.73 47.23
CA VAL A 1123 -18.42 4.74 47.70
C VAL A 1123 -17.80 3.37 47.86
N MET A 1124 -16.84 3.00 47.00
CA MET A 1124 -16.20 1.68 47.04
C MET A 1124 -14.99 1.60 48.00
N GLU A 1125 -14.42 2.74 48.38
CA GLU A 1125 -13.30 2.85 49.31
C GLU A 1125 -13.50 2.05 50.62
N PRO A 1126 -14.65 2.12 51.33
CA PRO A 1126 -14.85 1.35 52.57
C PRO A 1126 -14.91 -0.17 52.36
N HIS A 1127 -15.27 -0.61 51.15
CA HIS A 1127 -15.39 -2.02 50.81
C HIS A 1127 -14.08 -2.63 50.33
N LEU A 1128 -13.27 -1.85 49.60
CA LEU A 1128 -12.07 -2.33 48.91
C LEU A 1128 -10.78 -1.84 49.57
N GLY A 1129 -10.83 -0.77 50.37
CA GLY A 1129 -9.68 -0.09 50.98
C GLY A 1129 -8.82 0.67 49.97
N PRO A 1130 -7.72 1.30 50.42
CA PRO A 1130 -7.00 2.32 49.63
C PRO A 1130 -6.08 1.74 48.55
N GLY A 1131 -6.19 0.46 48.21
CA GLY A 1131 -5.26 -0.15 47.24
C GLY A 1131 -5.60 0.28 45.82
N GLY A 1132 -4.60 0.53 44.97
CA GLY A 1132 -4.80 0.87 43.56
C GLY A 1132 -3.77 0.19 42.64
N TYR A 1133 -3.99 0.21 41.34
CA TYR A 1133 -3.04 -0.37 40.38
C TYR A 1133 -2.11 0.70 39.80
N THR A 1134 -0.80 0.50 39.91
CA THR A 1134 0.22 1.48 39.48
C THR A 1134 0.12 1.89 38.01
N ASN A 1135 -0.22 0.98 37.10
CA ASN A 1135 -0.43 1.33 35.68
C ASN A 1135 -1.80 1.98 35.42
N GLY A 1136 -2.73 1.93 36.37
CA GLY A 1136 -4.01 2.63 36.38
C GLY A 1136 -3.94 3.93 37.20
N MET A 1137 -2.87 4.70 37.01
CA MET A 1137 -2.50 5.84 37.86
C MET A 1137 -3.57 6.95 37.85
N ASP A 1138 -3.95 7.39 39.05
CA ASP A 1138 -4.97 8.40 39.31
C ASP A 1138 -4.30 9.68 39.87
N PRO A 1139 -4.26 10.78 39.09
CA PRO A 1139 -3.69 12.05 39.53
C PRO A 1139 -4.32 12.65 40.80
N GLU A 1140 -5.54 12.25 41.16
CA GLU A 1140 -6.25 12.75 42.35
C GLU A 1140 -5.98 11.92 43.60
N LEU A 1141 -5.30 10.77 43.48
CA LEU A 1141 -4.99 9.90 44.60
C LEU A 1141 -3.85 10.47 45.44
N THR A 1142 -4.17 10.84 46.69
CA THR A 1142 -3.25 11.58 47.57
C THR A 1142 -2.30 10.68 48.37
N ASP A 1143 -2.73 9.48 48.74
CA ASP A 1143 -2.00 8.44 49.48
C ASP A 1143 -1.46 7.33 48.57
N TRP A 1144 -1.18 7.70 47.31
CA TRP A 1144 -0.77 6.80 46.23
C TRP A 1144 0.45 5.92 46.59
N GLN A 1145 1.33 6.40 47.47
CA GLN A 1145 2.54 5.69 47.90
C GLN A 1145 2.19 4.33 48.52
N THR A 1146 1.26 4.33 49.48
CA THR A 1146 0.78 3.13 50.15
C THR A 1146 -0.28 2.41 49.33
N ALA A 1147 -1.08 3.14 48.55
CA ALA A 1147 -2.10 2.57 47.69
C ALA A 1147 -1.52 1.64 46.62
N TYR A 1148 -0.48 2.08 45.91
CA TYR A 1148 0.14 1.35 44.80
C TYR A 1148 1.23 0.37 45.25
N HIS A 1149 1.96 0.71 46.31
CA HIS A 1149 3.16 -0.03 46.69
C HIS A 1149 3.08 -0.68 48.07
N GLY A 1150 2.06 -0.38 48.88
CA GLY A 1150 1.91 -0.95 50.23
C GLY A 1150 3.19 -0.80 51.06
N GLU A 1151 3.59 -1.88 51.72
CA GLU A 1151 4.81 -1.93 52.54
C GLU A 1151 6.11 -1.87 51.73
N ASN A 1152 6.04 -1.98 50.39
CA ASN A 1152 7.22 -1.94 49.52
C ASN A 1152 7.73 -0.51 49.27
N TYR A 1153 6.94 0.54 49.53
CA TYR A 1153 7.31 1.93 49.22
C TYR A 1153 8.64 2.37 49.85
N PRO A 1154 8.92 2.16 51.16
CA PRO A 1154 10.19 2.57 51.74
C PRO A 1154 11.42 1.91 51.10
N ARG A 1155 11.28 0.69 50.53
CA ARG A 1155 12.36 0.05 49.78
C ARG A 1155 12.57 0.75 48.45
N LEU A 1156 11.50 1.07 47.71
CA LEU A 1156 11.55 1.85 46.47
C LEU A 1156 12.28 3.19 46.67
N GLN A 1157 12.03 3.89 47.78
CA GLN A 1157 12.73 5.13 48.12
C GLN A 1157 14.23 4.94 48.33
N ARG A 1158 14.65 3.84 48.97
CA ARG A 1158 16.08 3.52 49.13
C ARG A 1158 16.75 3.23 47.79
N VAL A 1159 16.06 2.53 46.88
CA VAL A 1159 16.56 2.29 45.51
C VAL A 1159 16.68 3.60 44.74
N LYS A 1160 15.67 4.46 44.83
CA LYS A 1160 15.66 5.81 44.23
C LYS A 1160 16.86 6.63 44.72
N ALA A 1161 17.07 6.69 46.03
CA ALA A 1161 18.19 7.40 46.63
C ALA A 1161 19.57 6.85 46.20
N ALA A 1162 19.67 5.57 45.86
CA ALA A 1162 20.91 4.96 45.39
C ALA A 1162 21.18 5.21 43.88
N CYS A 1163 20.13 5.25 43.05
CA CYS A 1163 20.27 5.27 41.58
C CYS A 1163 19.98 6.62 40.94
N ASP A 1164 19.18 7.47 41.59
CA ASP A 1164 18.78 8.81 41.13
C ASP A 1164 18.59 9.77 42.32
N PRO A 1165 19.67 10.09 43.06
CA PRO A 1165 19.61 10.96 44.24
C PRO A 1165 19.23 12.41 43.93
N GLU A 1166 19.39 12.85 42.67
CA GLU A 1166 19.03 14.19 42.21
C GLU A 1166 17.59 14.29 41.69
N GLU A 1167 16.86 13.16 41.70
CA GLU A 1167 15.48 13.07 41.22
C GLU A 1167 15.31 13.57 39.77
N LEU A 1168 16.25 13.22 38.89
CA LEU A 1168 16.19 13.53 37.46
C LEU A 1168 14.93 12.93 36.81
N PHE A 1169 14.64 11.68 37.15
CA PHE A 1169 13.44 10.99 36.69
C PHE A 1169 12.28 11.26 37.65
N THR A 1170 11.59 12.37 37.43
CA THR A 1170 10.52 12.83 38.32
C THR A 1170 9.27 13.23 37.55
N PHE A 1171 8.11 12.95 38.16
CA PHE A 1171 6.76 13.28 37.70
C PHE A 1171 5.85 13.34 38.94
N PRO A 1172 4.60 13.85 38.86
CA PRO A 1172 3.81 14.19 40.05
C PRO A 1172 3.61 13.06 41.08
N GLN A 1173 3.59 11.80 40.67
CA GLN A 1173 3.52 10.62 41.55
C GLN A 1173 4.76 9.72 41.43
N ALA A 1174 5.94 10.30 41.18
CA ALA A 1174 7.21 9.58 41.17
C ALA A 1174 7.67 9.24 42.59
N VAL A 1175 8.36 8.11 42.74
CA VAL A 1175 9.05 7.73 43.99
C VAL A 1175 10.11 8.79 44.31
N THR A 1176 10.09 9.30 45.53
CA THR A 1176 11.04 10.31 46.01
C THR A 1176 12.08 9.71 46.94
N CYS A 1177 13.24 10.37 47.08
CA CYS A 1177 14.32 9.94 47.97
C CYS A 1177 13.99 10.14 49.46
N ARG A 1178 12.95 10.92 49.79
CA ARG A 1178 12.62 11.32 51.17
C ARG A 1178 11.80 10.27 51.90
N VAL A 1179 12.43 9.50 52.80
CA VAL A 1179 11.70 8.68 53.77
C VAL A 1179 10.90 9.63 54.68
N ALA A 1180 9.57 9.50 54.69
CA ALA A 1180 8.74 10.27 55.62
C ALA A 1180 9.17 9.93 57.07
N GLY A 1181 9.79 10.89 57.78
CA GLY A 1181 10.23 10.72 59.17
C GLY A 1181 11.72 10.92 59.48
N ARG A 1182 12.46 11.73 58.71
CA ARG A 1182 13.70 12.39 59.19
C ARG A 1182 13.82 13.81 58.69
#